data_AF-A0AA41HGV9-F1
#
_entry.id   AF-A0AA41HGV9-F1
#
_cell.length_a   1.000
_cell.length_b   1.000
_cell.length_c   1.000
_cell.angle_alpha   90.00
_cell.angle_beta   90.00
_cell.angle_gamma   90.00
#
_symmetry.space_group_name_H-M   'P 1'
#
loop_
_entity.id
_entity.type
_entity.pdbx_description
1 polymer ?
#
loop_
_entity_poly.entity_id
_entity_poly.type
_entity_poly.pdbx_seq_one_letter_code
_entity_poly.pdbx_strand_id
1 'polypeptide(L)'
;MLTLIQFYLLAPLMHAAAVARHLSRDLLRCWPLLAGLLFGACAPAQAQVNDAKFISHSLPATMYVGKGYPASVTLQNTGTSTWQMATHSLGSQNPTDNAVWGMGRVPLDLATVAPGQQYTFQFTAFAPDTPGSYNFQWKMVQDGLEWFGEQSPNLTVSVGLPPPVNDAAFVEQNTPATMVAGQTYNLYIKMRNTGTTTWSAGEQYLLGAPNPQDNTSWLPQRVMLTASVKPTGEGFFYFPVTAPSVPGTYDVQWRMLREFHEWFGAYSTNVPVVVTAPPTVNAAEFVGQTVTANMSPGQEYTVSVTMRNTGNTTWTTAGNYRLGAQNPQDNQTWGTDRMQLASAVAPGQQGVFSFQAKAPSAAGVYNFQWRMVQDFVEWFGSATPNLSVTVGTTLTVSRTPSPMVAGRPYTVTWSSPTATAVSYQCTASGTGYAGSSATLAPSGEANGTALQAWVGNPSTCTWTATGPGGTKTVTETMTTSSTQEAITYFHNDTSGTPVVATDASGSMVWKETYRPYGEKIDRWPGSGDNKIGYHGKPFDDNTGLSYMGARYYDPVLGRFTGIDPAAVDEANIHSFNRYAFANNNPYKFTDPDGRNPVAIIVVGARLMGVGLAANEMVTGDVPVVGGTAAKAGLSAAERLAANRVSGKVGEAGTRADLGNTAIGEQITVILSNNKRAVVDFFTRINGKLGVVETKVGGARLSKNQAQLEQDIANKVQVTPVGKKADDAGLIPGQPVTVETFKIDRRTTK
;
A
#
# COMPACT_ATOMS: atom_id res chain seq x y z
N MET A 1 -23.11 -22.66 6.47
CA MET A 1 -24.55 -22.50 6.77
C MET A 1 -25.03 -21.28 5.99
N LEU A 2 -26.20 -21.37 5.33
CA LEU A 2 -27.10 -20.30 4.83
C LEU A 2 -26.46 -18.93 4.42
N THR A 3 -26.44 -18.55 3.13
CA THR A 3 -27.47 -17.74 2.41
C THR A 3 -27.76 -16.37 3.06
N LEU A 4 -27.90 -15.23 2.36
CA LEU A 4 -28.54 -14.95 1.06
C LEU A 4 -27.86 -13.77 0.31
N ILE A 5 -28.11 -13.64 -1.00
CA ILE A 5 -28.82 -12.47 -1.59
C ILE A 5 -29.61 -12.97 -2.82
N GLN A 6 -30.75 -12.35 -3.11
CA GLN A 6 -31.82 -12.89 -3.94
C GLN A 6 -32.48 -11.78 -4.79
N PHE A 7 -33.03 -12.17 -5.96
CA PHE A 7 -33.87 -11.44 -6.92
C PHE A 7 -33.12 -10.51 -7.90
N TYR A 8 -33.45 -10.36 -9.19
CA TYR A 8 -34.64 -10.63 -10.03
C TYR A 8 -34.18 -11.40 -11.31
N LEU A 9 -34.95 -12.15 -12.13
CA LEU A 9 -36.38 -12.56 -12.22
C LEU A 9 -36.52 -13.83 -13.12
N LEU A 10 -37.72 -14.44 -13.11
CA LEU A 10 -38.39 -15.28 -14.14
C LEU A 10 -37.65 -16.44 -14.87
N ALA A 11 -38.03 -17.68 -14.52
CA ALA A 11 -37.87 -18.91 -15.31
C ALA A 11 -39.11 -19.18 -16.20
N PRO A 12 -39.11 -20.14 -17.16
CA PRO A 12 -39.22 -21.59 -16.89
C PRO A 12 -38.19 -22.46 -17.69
N LEU A 13 -37.79 -23.67 -17.29
CA LEU A 13 -38.53 -24.95 -17.14
C LEU A 13 -39.11 -25.55 -18.44
N MET A 14 -38.38 -26.45 -19.12
CA MET A 14 -38.78 -27.86 -19.34
C MET A 14 -37.86 -28.64 -20.32
N HIS A 15 -37.62 -29.91 -19.94
CA HIS A 15 -37.34 -31.11 -20.74
C HIS A 15 -36.77 -31.06 -22.17
N ALA A 16 -35.70 -31.84 -22.32
CA ALA A 16 -35.11 -32.37 -23.55
C ALA A 16 -36.06 -32.57 -24.73
N ALA A 17 -35.90 -31.72 -25.75
CA ALA A 17 -36.35 -31.94 -27.12
C ALA A 17 -35.42 -31.19 -28.10
N ALA A 18 -35.44 -31.58 -29.37
CA ALA A 18 -34.78 -30.92 -30.51
C ALA A 18 -33.24 -31.07 -30.65
N VAL A 19 -32.79 -32.29 -30.94
CA VAL A 19 -31.80 -32.50 -32.03
C VAL A 19 -32.46 -33.42 -33.07
N ALA A 20 -33.29 -32.85 -33.94
CA ALA A 20 -34.05 -33.57 -34.96
C ALA A 20 -34.30 -32.71 -36.21
N ARG A 21 -33.34 -32.79 -37.16
CA ARG A 21 -33.27 -32.33 -38.57
C ARG A 21 -31.77 -32.08 -38.85
N HIS A 22 -31.08 -32.73 -39.79
CA HIS A 22 -31.50 -33.57 -40.92
C HIS A 22 -30.83 -34.96 -40.91
N LEU A 23 -31.64 -36.02 -40.80
CA LEU A 23 -31.35 -37.35 -41.34
C LEU A 23 -32.68 -37.89 -41.87
N SER A 24 -32.97 -37.65 -43.16
CA SER A 24 -34.26 -38.01 -43.75
C SER A 24 -34.15 -38.35 -45.25
N ARG A 25 -33.37 -39.40 -45.53
CA ARG A 25 -33.52 -40.40 -46.61
C ARG A 25 -32.47 -41.50 -46.38
N ASP A 26 -32.68 -42.68 -46.97
CA ASP A 26 -31.74 -43.82 -47.00
C ASP A 26 -31.62 -44.77 -45.79
N LEU A 27 -32.64 -44.85 -44.92
CA LEU A 27 -32.82 -45.99 -44.00
C LEU A 27 -34.26 -46.54 -44.02
N LEU A 28 -34.65 -47.18 -45.13
CA LEU A 28 -35.86 -48.00 -45.20
C LEU A 28 -35.75 -49.07 -46.30
N ARG A 29 -34.89 -50.08 -46.10
CA ARG A 29 -34.95 -51.37 -46.82
C ARG A 29 -34.37 -52.52 -45.98
N CYS A 30 -35.22 -53.53 -45.76
CA CYS A 30 -34.92 -54.91 -45.31
C CYS A 30 -34.38 -55.12 -43.87
N TRP A 31 -35.25 -55.55 -42.94
CA TRP A 31 -35.40 -56.98 -42.56
C TRP A 31 -36.67 -57.24 -41.69
N PRO A 32 -37.08 -58.49 -41.31
CA PRO A 32 -38.45 -58.95 -41.60
C PRO A 32 -39.25 -59.51 -40.40
N LEU A 33 -40.53 -59.85 -40.63
CA LEU A 33 -41.26 -60.87 -39.87
C LEU A 33 -42.21 -61.67 -40.80
N LEU A 34 -42.13 -63.00 -40.72
CA LEU A 34 -42.97 -64.10 -41.28
C LEU A 34 -43.95 -63.73 -42.43
N ALA A 35 -43.85 -64.29 -43.64
CA ALA A 35 -43.97 -65.73 -43.92
C ALA A 35 -43.60 -66.11 -45.37
N GLY A 36 -43.24 -67.37 -45.61
CA GLY A 36 -43.41 -68.05 -46.91
C GLY A 36 -42.35 -67.85 -48.01
N LEU A 37 -41.38 -68.78 -48.06
CA LEU A 37 -40.77 -69.41 -49.25
C LEU A 37 -40.30 -68.57 -50.48
N LEU A 38 -39.11 -69.00 -50.96
CA LEU A 38 -38.46 -68.74 -52.26
C LEU A 38 -37.59 -67.47 -52.40
N PHE A 39 -36.53 -67.65 -53.19
CA PHE A 39 -35.37 -66.78 -53.35
C PHE A 39 -35.71 -65.34 -53.76
N GLY A 40 -35.10 -64.36 -53.10
CA GLY A 40 -35.10 -62.96 -53.51
C GLY A 40 -33.80 -62.27 -53.11
N ALA A 41 -32.92 -62.01 -54.09
CA ALA A 41 -31.73 -61.20 -53.85
C ALA A 41 -32.11 -59.76 -53.50
N CYS A 42 -31.30 -59.09 -52.66
CA CYS A 42 -31.43 -57.65 -52.48
C CYS A 42 -31.21 -56.96 -53.84
N ALA A 43 -32.22 -56.22 -54.32
CA ALA A 43 -32.09 -55.48 -55.58
C ALA A 43 -30.93 -54.47 -55.46
N PRO A 44 -30.03 -54.38 -56.47
CA PRO A 44 -28.93 -53.43 -56.43
C PRO A 44 -29.48 -52.01 -56.27
N ALA A 45 -28.73 -51.16 -55.56
CA ALA A 45 -29.03 -49.73 -55.50
C ALA A 45 -29.10 -49.20 -56.94
N GLN A 46 -30.20 -48.52 -57.26
CA GLN A 46 -30.43 -48.02 -58.62
C GLN A 46 -29.40 -46.92 -58.89
N ALA A 47 -28.45 -47.21 -59.78
CA ALA A 47 -27.35 -46.30 -60.08
C ALA A 47 -27.89 -44.93 -60.51
N GLN A 48 -27.37 -43.87 -59.90
CA GLN A 48 -27.80 -42.50 -60.19
C GLN A 48 -27.35 -42.09 -61.60
N VAL A 49 -28.12 -41.20 -62.23
CA VAL A 49 -27.85 -40.78 -63.62
C VAL A 49 -26.50 -40.07 -63.69
N ASN A 50 -26.32 -39.02 -62.88
CA ASN A 50 -25.03 -38.39 -62.64
C ASN A 50 -24.58 -38.76 -61.22
N ASP A 51 -23.38 -39.31 -61.07
CA ASP A 51 -22.77 -39.55 -59.76
C ASP A 51 -21.24 -39.52 -59.88
N ALA A 52 -20.57 -39.11 -58.79
CA ALA A 52 -19.12 -38.98 -58.73
C ALA A 52 -18.58 -39.44 -57.38
N LYS A 53 -17.50 -40.21 -57.39
CA LYS A 53 -16.75 -40.57 -56.20
C LYS A 53 -15.46 -39.75 -56.11
N PHE A 54 -15.14 -39.21 -54.94
CA PHE A 54 -13.87 -38.51 -54.72
C PHE A 54 -12.71 -39.52 -54.61
N ILE A 55 -11.58 -39.20 -55.26
CA ILE A 55 -10.37 -40.04 -55.23
C ILE A 55 -9.23 -39.33 -54.50
N SER A 56 -8.90 -38.10 -54.89
CA SER A 56 -7.79 -37.35 -54.30
C SER A 56 -7.88 -35.85 -54.58
N HIS A 57 -7.19 -35.04 -53.79
CA HIS A 57 -6.88 -33.65 -54.13
C HIS A 57 -5.45 -33.31 -53.68
N SER A 58 -4.86 -32.29 -54.28
CA SER A 58 -3.54 -31.78 -53.91
C SER A 58 -3.54 -30.25 -53.92
N LEU A 59 -3.06 -29.66 -52.82
CA LEU A 59 -2.80 -28.24 -52.65
C LEU A 59 -1.71 -28.06 -51.56
N PRO A 60 -0.79 -27.09 -51.66
CA PRO A 60 0.20 -26.82 -50.62
C PRO A 60 -0.44 -26.43 -49.26
N ALA A 61 0.11 -26.96 -48.17
CA ALA A 61 -0.38 -26.68 -46.81
C ALA A 61 -0.09 -25.25 -46.31
N THR A 62 0.79 -24.51 -46.99
CA THR A 62 1.11 -23.11 -46.68
C THR A 62 1.22 -22.35 -47.99
N MET A 63 0.47 -21.25 -48.09
CA MET A 63 0.43 -20.38 -49.26
C MET A 63 0.67 -18.93 -48.84
N TYR A 64 1.06 -18.08 -49.79
CA TYR A 64 1.28 -16.65 -49.57
C TYR A 64 0.27 -15.84 -50.35
N VAL A 65 -0.20 -14.74 -49.75
CA VAL A 65 -1.23 -13.86 -50.31
C VAL A 65 -0.97 -13.49 -51.79
N GLY A 66 -2.00 -13.58 -52.62
CA GLY A 66 -1.96 -13.21 -54.05
C GLY A 66 -1.11 -14.12 -54.95
N LYS A 67 -0.59 -15.26 -54.48
CA LYS A 67 0.20 -16.20 -55.30
C LYS A 67 -0.65 -17.36 -55.82
N GLY A 68 -0.41 -17.74 -57.08
CA GLY A 68 -0.99 -18.92 -57.72
C GLY A 68 -0.17 -20.18 -57.45
N TYR A 69 -0.83 -21.28 -57.13
CA TYR A 69 -0.22 -22.58 -56.86
C TYR A 69 -0.91 -23.68 -57.68
N PRO A 70 -0.17 -24.71 -58.15
CA PRO A 70 -0.78 -25.85 -58.82
C PRO A 70 -1.66 -26.63 -57.84
N ALA A 71 -2.90 -26.88 -58.25
CA ALA A 71 -3.90 -27.62 -57.50
C ALA A 71 -4.52 -28.70 -58.39
N SER A 72 -4.92 -29.81 -57.78
CA SER A 72 -5.66 -30.86 -58.50
C SER A 72 -6.76 -31.48 -57.66
N VAL A 73 -7.81 -31.97 -58.33
CA VAL A 73 -8.89 -32.77 -57.75
C VAL A 73 -9.24 -33.91 -58.70
N THR A 74 -9.21 -35.14 -58.21
CA THR A 74 -9.50 -36.37 -58.96
C THR A 74 -10.83 -36.95 -58.50
N LEU A 75 -11.73 -37.22 -59.44
CA LEU A 75 -12.99 -37.94 -59.19
C LEU A 75 -13.18 -39.09 -60.18
N GLN A 76 -13.93 -40.10 -59.77
CA GLN A 76 -14.40 -41.20 -60.61
C GLN A 76 -15.87 -40.98 -60.97
N ASN A 77 -16.24 -41.15 -62.24
CA ASN A 77 -17.65 -41.21 -62.65
C ASN A 77 -18.25 -42.53 -62.17
N THR A 78 -19.19 -42.47 -61.23
CA THR A 78 -19.93 -43.62 -60.69
C THR A 78 -21.39 -43.67 -61.15
N GLY A 79 -21.83 -42.66 -61.92
CA GLY A 79 -23.17 -42.60 -62.49
C GLY A 79 -23.31 -43.44 -63.76
N THR A 80 -24.52 -43.47 -64.32
CA THR A 80 -24.80 -44.15 -65.59
C THR A 80 -24.60 -43.23 -66.81
N SER A 81 -24.52 -41.92 -66.62
CA SER A 81 -24.30 -40.94 -67.70
C SER A 81 -22.81 -40.76 -68.01
N THR A 82 -22.51 -40.29 -69.21
CA THR A 82 -21.16 -39.83 -69.59
C THR A 82 -21.09 -38.32 -69.34
N TRP A 83 -20.18 -37.87 -68.48
CA TRP A 83 -19.96 -36.43 -68.27
C TRP A 83 -19.44 -35.81 -69.57
N GLN A 84 -19.95 -34.63 -69.92
CA GLN A 84 -19.66 -33.93 -71.18
C GLN A 84 -18.97 -32.59 -70.91
N MET A 85 -17.94 -32.26 -71.70
CA MET A 85 -17.18 -31.02 -71.58
C MET A 85 -18.04 -29.75 -71.49
N ALA A 86 -19.12 -29.70 -72.28
CA ALA A 86 -19.98 -28.52 -72.39
C ALA A 86 -20.97 -28.32 -71.23
N THR A 87 -21.10 -29.28 -70.30
CA THR A 87 -22.15 -29.25 -69.25
C THR A 87 -21.70 -29.70 -67.87
N HIS A 88 -20.50 -30.27 -67.71
CA HIS A 88 -20.02 -30.81 -66.45
C HIS A 88 -18.72 -30.12 -66.03
N SER A 89 -18.71 -29.63 -64.79
CA SER A 89 -17.60 -28.90 -64.19
C SER A 89 -17.33 -29.38 -62.76
N LEU A 90 -16.13 -29.13 -62.26
CA LEU A 90 -15.85 -29.11 -60.83
C LEU A 90 -16.24 -27.73 -60.28
N GLY A 91 -17.12 -27.69 -59.30
CA GLY A 91 -17.57 -26.45 -58.65
C GLY A 91 -17.02 -26.31 -57.22
N SER A 92 -16.71 -25.09 -56.82
CA SER A 92 -16.22 -24.78 -55.47
C SER A 92 -17.30 -24.99 -54.42
N GLN A 93 -16.90 -25.41 -53.22
CA GLN A 93 -17.77 -25.67 -52.07
C GLN A 93 -17.25 -24.95 -50.82
N ASN A 94 -18.12 -24.81 -49.82
CA ASN A 94 -17.82 -24.28 -48.49
C ASN A 94 -17.15 -22.88 -48.47
N PRO A 95 -17.84 -21.83 -48.96
CA PRO A 95 -19.23 -21.82 -49.42
C PRO A 95 -19.37 -22.20 -50.90
N THR A 96 -20.55 -22.67 -51.31
CA THR A 96 -20.82 -23.00 -52.73
C THR A 96 -20.65 -21.75 -53.62
N ASP A 97 -20.08 -21.94 -54.82
CA ASP A 97 -19.90 -20.90 -55.85
C ASP A 97 -19.01 -19.72 -55.44
N ASN A 98 -18.12 -19.95 -54.48
CA ASN A 98 -17.10 -19.00 -54.09
C ASN A 98 -15.95 -18.92 -55.11
N ALA A 99 -15.30 -17.77 -55.20
CA ALA A 99 -14.06 -17.57 -55.96
C ALA A 99 -12.84 -17.31 -55.05
N VAL A 100 -12.82 -17.85 -53.82
CA VAL A 100 -11.73 -17.67 -52.83
C VAL A 100 -10.38 -18.06 -53.41
N TRP A 101 -10.35 -19.10 -54.26
CA TRP A 101 -9.14 -19.60 -54.92
C TRP A 101 -8.95 -19.05 -56.34
N GLY A 102 -9.56 -17.91 -56.65
CA GLY A 102 -9.54 -17.24 -57.96
C GLY A 102 -10.61 -17.72 -58.94
N MET A 103 -11.28 -18.84 -58.69
CA MET A 103 -12.34 -19.41 -59.55
C MET A 103 -13.35 -20.23 -58.75
N GLY A 104 -14.60 -20.26 -59.21
CA GLY A 104 -15.68 -21.10 -58.66
C GLY A 104 -16.09 -22.29 -59.54
N ARG A 105 -15.52 -22.40 -60.74
CA ARG A 105 -15.74 -23.49 -61.70
C ARG A 105 -14.41 -23.87 -62.35
N VAL A 106 -14.18 -25.16 -62.52
CA VAL A 106 -13.13 -25.73 -63.38
C VAL A 106 -13.83 -26.67 -64.36
N PRO A 107 -13.93 -26.34 -65.65
CA PRO A 107 -14.55 -27.22 -66.63
C PRO A 107 -13.70 -28.48 -66.85
N LEU A 108 -14.29 -29.52 -67.43
CA LEU A 108 -13.52 -30.60 -68.06
C LEU A 108 -12.70 -30.02 -69.23
N ASP A 109 -11.48 -30.51 -69.44
CA ASP A 109 -10.69 -30.26 -70.66
C ASP A 109 -10.83 -31.39 -71.69
N LEU A 110 -11.39 -32.53 -71.26
CA LEU A 110 -11.66 -33.71 -72.07
C LEU A 110 -13.10 -33.71 -72.57
N ALA A 111 -13.30 -34.13 -73.82
CA ALA A 111 -14.63 -34.18 -74.46
C ALA A 111 -15.69 -34.95 -73.64
N THR A 112 -15.31 -36.10 -73.08
CA THR A 112 -16.20 -37.00 -72.33
C THR A 112 -15.49 -37.79 -71.23
N VAL A 113 -16.15 -38.01 -70.08
CA VAL A 113 -15.71 -38.97 -69.05
C VAL A 113 -16.79 -40.05 -68.86
N ALA A 114 -16.50 -41.27 -69.30
CA ALA A 114 -17.47 -42.37 -69.30
C ALA A 114 -17.67 -42.99 -67.90
N PRO A 115 -18.81 -43.66 -67.63
CA PRO A 115 -19.02 -44.44 -66.41
C PRO A 115 -17.82 -45.34 -66.06
N GLY A 116 -17.40 -45.30 -64.80
CA GLY A 116 -16.25 -46.03 -64.27
C GLY A 116 -14.89 -45.35 -64.47
N GLN A 117 -14.76 -44.35 -65.34
CA GLN A 117 -13.48 -43.65 -65.56
C GLN A 117 -13.17 -42.64 -64.44
N GLN A 118 -11.87 -42.45 -64.17
CA GLN A 118 -11.37 -41.35 -63.35
C GLN A 118 -10.93 -40.19 -64.22
N TYR A 119 -11.12 -38.97 -63.72
CA TYR A 119 -10.64 -37.74 -64.34
C TYR A 119 -10.06 -36.80 -63.27
N THR A 120 -8.97 -36.11 -63.63
CA THR A 120 -8.26 -35.19 -62.74
C THR A 120 -8.37 -33.77 -63.27
N PHE A 121 -9.10 -32.91 -62.58
CA PHE A 121 -9.07 -31.47 -62.80
C PHE A 121 -7.72 -30.92 -62.33
N GLN A 122 -6.98 -30.26 -63.23
CA GLN A 122 -5.71 -29.56 -62.94
C GLN A 122 -5.94 -28.06 -63.12
N PHE A 123 -5.62 -27.25 -62.12
CA PHE A 123 -5.84 -25.80 -62.17
C PHE A 123 -4.87 -25.03 -61.26
N THR A 124 -4.78 -23.71 -61.45
CA THR A 124 -4.00 -22.84 -60.57
C THR A 124 -4.92 -22.21 -59.52
N ALA A 125 -4.77 -22.61 -58.26
CA ALA A 125 -5.46 -21.98 -57.14
C ALA A 125 -4.71 -20.71 -56.71
N PHE A 126 -5.37 -19.56 -56.77
CA PHE A 126 -4.79 -18.29 -56.31
C PHE A 126 -5.12 -18.05 -54.83
N ALA A 127 -4.11 -17.86 -54.00
CA ALA A 127 -4.31 -17.53 -52.59
C ALA A 127 -4.95 -16.14 -52.43
N PRO A 128 -5.97 -15.99 -51.55
CA PRO A 128 -6.55 -14.70 -51.18
C PRO A 128 -5.51 -13.63 -50.80
N ASP A 129 -5.82 -12.36 -51.09
CA ASP A 129 -4.92 -11.23 -50.80
C ASP A 129 -4.83 -10.86 -49.31
N THR A 130 -5.65 -11.47 -48.47
CA THR A 130 -5.66 -11.26 -47.00
C THR A 130 -5.07 -12.48 -46.29
N PRO A 131 -4.16 -12.30 -45.31
CA PRO A 131 -3.69 -13.42 -44.49
C PRO A 131 -4.83 -14.01 -43.66
N GLY A 132 -4.92 -15.33 -43.59
CA GLY A 132 -6.04 -16.00 -42.92
C GLY A 132 -6.07 -17.51 -43.13
N SER A 133 -7.17 -18.11 -42.71
CA SER A 133 -7.42 -19.56 -42.82
C SER A 133 -8.61 -19.78 -43.75
N TYR A 134 -8.42 -20.54 -44.81
CA TYR A 134 -9.37 -20.65 -45.93
C TYR A 134 -9.73 -22.11 -46.24
N ASN A 135 -11.01 -22.36 -46.54
CA ASN A 135 -11.52 -23.67 -46.91
C ASN A 135 -11.21 -23.97 -48.38
N PHE A 136 -10.73 -25.17 -48.67
CA PHE A 136 -10.56 -25.71 -50.01
C PHE A 136 -11.37 -27.02 -50.12
N GLN A 137 -12.54 -26.92 -50.75
CA GLN A 137 -13.47 -28.02 -50.95
C GLN A 137 -14.17 -27.90 -52.31
N TRP A 138 -14.42 -29.03 -52.96
CA TRP A 138 -14.95 -29.08 -54.33
C TRP A 138 -15.98 -30.20 -54.50
N LYS A 139 -16.87 -30.08 -55.48
CA LYS A 139 -17.88 -31.08 -55.85
C LYS A 139 -18.17 -31.02 -57.35
N MET A 140 -18.60 -32.12 -57.96
CA MET A 140 -19.10 -32.09 -59.34
C MET A 140 -20.44 -31.34 -59.45
N VAL A 141 -20.59 -30.58 -60.53
CA VAL A 141 -21.81 -29.88 -60.92
C VAL A 141 -22.10 -30.11 -62.39
N GLN A 142 -23.36 -30.37 -62.71
CA GLN A 142 -23.87 -30.22 -64.07
C GLN A 142 -24.44 -28.81 -64.18
N ASP A 143 -23.77 -27.94 -64.93
CA ASP A 143 -24.04 -26.50 -64.92
C ASP A 143 -25.47 -26.20 -65.41
N GLY A 144 -26.20 -25.42 -64.60
CA GLY A 144 -27.62 -25.12 -64.81
C GLY A 144 -28.61 -26.20 -64.37
N LEU A 145 -28.15 -27.35 -63.85
CA LEU A 145 -29.00 -28.49 -63.47
C LEU A 145 -28.83 -28.91 -62.00
N GLU A 146 -27.71 -29.55 -61.62
CA GLU A 146 -27.58 -30.17 -60.29
C GLU A 146 -26.14 -30.33 -59.78
N TRP A 147 -26.01 -30.49 -58.46
CA TRP A 147 -24.76 -30.84 -57.77
C TRP A 147 -24.76 -32.31 -57.37
N PHE A 148 -23.98 -33.13 -58.05
CA PHE A 148 -24.00 -34.59 -57.91
C PHE A 148 -22.69 -35.16 -57.34
N GLY A 149 -22.73 -36.40 -56.87
CA GLY A 149 -21.57 -37.08 -56.27
C GLY A 149 -21.14 -36.62 -54.88
N GLU A 150 -20.00 -37.17 -54.45
CA GLU A 150 -19.29 -36.84 -53.22
C GLU A 150 -18.62 -35.45 -53.32
N GLN A 151 -18.57 -34.75 -52.19
CA GLN A 151 -17.66 -33.62 -52.02
C GLN A 151 -16.24 -34.14 -51.75
N SER A 152 -15.21 -33.39 -52.14
CA SER A 152 -13.89 -33.58 -51.55
C SER A 152 -13.94 -33.35 -50.03
N PRO A 153 -12.98 -33.88 -49.26
CA PRO A 153 -12.70 -33.38 -47.93
C PRO A 153 -12.49 -31.86 -47.96
N ASN A 154 -12.88 -31.17 -46.89
CA ASN A 154 -12.55 -29.76 -46.71
C ASN A 154 -11.13 -29.64 -46.15
N LEU A 155 -10.20 -29.10 -46.93
CA LEU A 155 -8.87 -28.76 -46.45
C LEU A 155 -8.85 -27.32 -45.94
N THR A 156 -8.46 -27.11 -44.70
CA THR A 156 -8.25 -25.78 -44.12
C THR A 156 -6.80 -25.34 -44.35
N VAL A 157 -6.61 -24.32 -45.18
CA VAL A 157 -5.31 -23.85 -45.67
C VAL A 157 -4.94 -22.54 -44.97
N SER A 158 -3.71 -22.45 -44.47
CA SER A 158 -3.18 -21.20 -43.91
C SER A 158 -2.51 -20.37 -45.02
N VAL A 159 -3.00 -19.16 -45.22
CA VAL A 159 -2.45 -18.16 -46.14
C VAL A 159 -1.74 -17.09 -45.32
N GLY A 160 -0.43 -16.99 -45.46
CA GLY A 160 0.41 -16.03 -44.74
C GLY A 160 0.87 -14.85 -45.60
N LEU A 161 1.50 -13.87 -44.97
CA LEU A 161 2.39 -12.96 -45.68
C LEU A 161 3.64 -13.72 -46.13
N PRO A 162 4.27 -13.36 -47.27
CA PRO A 162 5.58 -13.89 -47.62
C PRO A 162 6.60 -13.57 -46.52
N PRO A 163 7.59 -14.45 -46.25
CA PRO A 163 8.59 -14.19 -45.22
C PRO A 163 9.36 -12.90 -45.52
N PRO A 164 9.62 -12.05 -44.52
CA PRO A 164 10.34 -10.80 -44.73
C PRO A 164 11.75 -11.02 -45.31
N VAL A 165 12.19 -10.07 -46.14
CA VAL A 165 13.52 -10.10 -46.77
C VAL A 165 14.61 -9.97 -45.70
N ASN A 166 14.41 -9.03 -44.78
CA ASN A 166 15.25 -8.75 -43.62
C ASN A 166 14.39 -8.83 -42.35
N ASP A 167 14.69 -9.77 -41.47
CA ASP A 167 14.05 -9.89 -40.16
C ASP A 167 14.97 -10.59 -39.17
N ALA A 168 14.86 -10.23 -37.89
CA ALA A 168 15.72 -10.73 -36.83
C ALA A 168 14.95 -11.01 -35.54
N ALA A 169 15.30 -12.09 -34.84
CA ALA A 169 14.90 -12.34 -33.47
C ALA A 169 16.08 -12.13 -32.51
N PHE A 170 15.84 -11.48 -31.37
CA PHE A 170 16.82 -11.41 -30.28
C PHE A 170 17.00 -12.78 -29.61
N VAL A 171 18.24 -13.14 -29.27
CA VAL A 171 18.57 -14.41 -28.63
C VAL A 171 19.06 -14.20 -27.19
N GLU A 172 20.15 -13.47 -27.01
CA GLU A 172 20.80 -13.25 -25.70
C GLU A 172 21.78 -12.06 -25.72
N GLN A 173 22.13 -11.57 -24.53
CA GLN A 173 23.16 -10.55 -24.30
C GLN A 173 23.83 -10.74 -22.94
N ASN A 174 25.07 -10.29 -22.78
CA ASN A 174 25.82 -10.37 -21.51
C ASN A 174 25.86 -9.05 -20.72
N THR A 175 25.02 -8.07 -21.04
CA THR A 175 25.01 -6.74 -20.41
C THR A 175 24.92 -6.84 -18.87
N PRO A 176 25.95 -6.42 -18.10
CA PRO A 176 25.91 -6.41 -16.64
C PRO A 176 24.85 -5.46 -16.11
N ALA A 177 24.15 -5.84 -15.02
CA ALA A 177 23.20 -4.95 -14.34
C ALA A 177 23.88 -3.77 -13.62
N THR A 178 25.17 -3.89 -13.31
CA THR A 178 25.97 -2.87 -12.61
C THR A 178 27.33 -2.70 -13.28
N MET A 179 27.82 -1.46 -13.38
CA MET A 179 29.16 -1.13 -13.84
C MET A 179 29.82 -0.10 -12.92
N VAL A 180 31.15 -0.09 -12.88
CA VAL A 180 31.93 0.95 -12.20
C VAL A 180 32.29 2.05 -13.20
N ALA A 181 32.04 3.31 -12.83
CA ALA A 181 32.31 4.48 -13.67
C ALA A 181 33.74 4.49 -14.23
N GLY A 182 33.87 4.73 -15.54
CA GLY A 182 35.15 4.76 -16.26
C GLY A 182 35.80 3.41 -16.56
N GLN A 183 35.26 2.28 -16.08
CA GLN A 183 35.77 0.94 -16.44
C GLN A 183 35.23 0.49 -17.81
N THR A 184 36.03 -0.29 -18.55
CA THR A 184 35.67 -0.87 -19.85
C THR A 184 35.19 -2.31 -19.71
N TYR A 185 34.04 -2.62 -20.33
CA TYR A 185 33.40 -3.93 -20.35
C TYR A 185 33.26 -4.43 -21.78
N ASN A 186 33.56 -5.70 -22.03
CA ASN A 186 33.37 -6.33 -23.33
C ASN A 186 31.97 -6.95 -23.41
N LEU A 187 31.09 -6.32 -24.17
CA LEU A 187 29.71 -6.75 -24.35
C LEU A 187 29.57 -7.59 -25.63
N TYR A 188 28.55 -8.45 -25.64
CA TYR A 188 28.04 -9.07 -26.85
C TYR A 188 26.52 -9.09 -26.88
N ILE A 189 25.98 -8.95 -28.08
CA ILE A 189 24.57 -9.12 -28.40
C ILE A 189 24.46 -10.22 -29.46
N LYS A 190 23.49 -11.12 -29.31
CA LYS A 190 23.25 -12.23 -30.23
C LYS A 190 21.87 -12.13 -30.86
N MET A 191 21.83 -12.18 -32.18
CA MET A 191 20.63 -12.07 -33.01
C MET A 191 20.52 -13.29 -33.94
N ARG A 192 19.31 -13.82 -34.13
CA ARG A 192 19.00 -14.88 -35.10
C ARG A 192 18.36 -14.28 -36.34
N ASN A 193 18.80 -14.70 -37.51
CA ASN A 193 18.24 -14.27 -38.79
C ASN A 193 16.94 -15.04 -39.08
N THR A 194 15.81 -14.33 -39.04
CA THR A 194 14.48 -14.86 -39.36
C THR A 194 13.99 -14.43 -40.74
N GLY A 195 14.74 -13.56 -41.42
CA GLY A 195 14.52 -13.19 -42.82
C GLY A 195 15.07 -14.19 -43.82
N THR A 196 14.91 -13.87 -45.11
CA THR A 196 15.32 -14.74 -46.23
C THR A 196 16.70 -14.40 -46.82
N THR A 197 17.28 -13.26 -46.46
CA THR A 197 18.59 -12.80 -46.97
C THR A 197 19.72 -13.15 -46.01
N THR A 198 20.90 -13.49 -46.53
CA THR A 198 22.11 -13.66 -45.70
C THR A 198 22.66 -12.30 -45.29
N TRP A 199 22.83 -12.07 -43.99
CA TRP A 199 23.49 -10.85 -43.49
C TRP A 199 24.99 -10.93 -43.73
N SER A 200 25.61 -9.82 -44.10
CA SER A 200 27.07 -9.68 -44.18
C SER A 200 27.50 -8.27 -43.78
N ALA A 201 28.72 -8.14 -43.24
CA ALA A 201 29.28 -6.82 -42.94
C ALA A 201 29.51 -5.99 -44.21
N GLY A 202 29.83 -6.62 -45.34
CA GLY A 202 30.01 -5.94 -46.63
C GLY A 202 28.73 -5.32 -47.20
N GLU A 203 27.56 -5.91 -46.89
CA GLU A 203 26.23 -5.38 -47.22
C GLU A 203 25.65 -4.47 -46.12
N GLN A 204 26.52 -4.00 -45.20
CA GLN A 204 26.18 -3.12 -44.07
C GLN A 204 25.04 -3.62 -43.18
N TYR A 205 25.01 -4.93 -42.88
CA TYR A 205 24.16 -5.47 -41.81
C TYR A 205 24.86 -5.32 -40.45
N LEU A 206 24.28 -4.49 -39.60
CA LEU A 206 24.85 -3.99 -38.36
C LEU A 206 23.87 -4.15 -37.19
N LEU A 207 24.38 -3.96 -35.99
CA LEU A 207 23.58 -3.67 -34.81
C LEU A 207 23.63 -2.16 -34.53
N GLY A 208 22.48 -1.54 -34.25
CA GLY A 208 22.39 -0.12 -33.90
C GLY A 208 21.78 0.12 -32.52
N ALA A 209 22.22 1.19 -31.84
CA ALA A 209 21.65 1.67 -30.59
C ALA A 209 20.38 2.49 -30.86
N PRO A 210 19.17 2.10 -30.39
CA PRO A 210 17.91 2.73 -30.77
C PRO A 210 17.30 3.63 -29.68
N ASN A 211 17.85 3.66 -28.46
CA ASN A 211 17.30 4.41 -27.33
C ASN A 211 18.38 5.22 -26.55
N PRO A 212 18.43 6.55 -26.70
CA PRO A 212 17.94 7.30 -27.87
C PRO A 212 18.56 6.73 -29.16
N GLN A 213 17.92 6.96 -30.31
CA GLN A 213 18.47 6.50 -31.58
C GLN A 213 19.85 7.13 -31.80
N ASP A 214 20.83 6.30 -32.17
CA ASP A 214 22.20 6.70 -32.44
C ASP A 214 22.91 7.29 -31.20
N ASN A 215 22.58 6.76 -30.01
CA ASN A 215 23.19 7.12 -28.71
C ASN A 215 24.73 7.02 -28.75
N THR A 216 25.40 8.19 -28.64
CA THR A 216 26.86 8.34 -28.50
C THR A 216 27.33 8.62 -27.08
N SER A 217 26.41 8.77 -26.12
CA SER A 217 26.75 9.27 -24.78
C SER A 217 27.67 8.31 -24.01
N TRP A 218 27.62 7.02 -24.35
CA TRP A 218 28.51 5.98 -23.80
C TRP A 218 28.53 4.66 -24.57
N LEU A 219 27.53 4.40 -25.43
CA LEU A 219 27.48 3.23 -26.31
C LEU A 219 28.05 3.55 -27.71
N PRO A 220 28.55 2.56 -28.47
CA PRO A 220 28.81 2.73 -29.89
C PRO A 220 27.49 2.80 -30.67
N GLN A 221 27.36 3.75 -31.60
CA GLN A 221 26.14 3.89 -32.43
C GLN A 221 25.88 2.67 -33.33
N ARG A 222 26.96 2.02 -33.79
CA ARG A 222 26.98 0.91 -34.74
C ARG A 222 27.94 -0.16 -34.26
N VAL A 223 27.56 -1.43 -34.41
CA VAL A 223 28.46 -2.57 -34.22
C VAL A 223 28.41 -3.44 -35.47
N MET A 224 29.59 -3.69 -36.02
CA MET A 224 29.77 -4.56 -37.18
C MET A 224 29.51 -6.03 -36.82
N LEU A 225 28.85 -6.74 -37.72
CA LEU A 225 28.70 -8.19 -37.65
C LEU A 225 30.06 -8.89 -37.81
N THR A 226 30.39 -9.86 -36.95
CA THR A 226 31.70 -10.53 -37.00
C THR A 226 31.83 -11.62 -38.07
N ALA A 227 30.73 -12.22 -38.52
CA ALA A 227 30.69 -13.23 -39.58
C ALA A 227 29.30 -13.30 -40.22
N SER A 228 29.22 -13.62 -41.53
CA SER A 228 27.94 -13.67 -42.25
C SER A 228 26.93 -14.64 -41.66
N VAL A 229 25.67 -14.19 -41.53
CA VAL A 229 24.58 -14.96 -40.92
C VAL A 229 23.55 -15.34 -41.98
N LYS A 230 23.56 -16.60 -42.38
CA LYS A 230 22.55 -17.17 -43.29
C LYS A 230 21.17 -17.16 -42.63
N PRO A 231 20.07 -17.23 -43.42
CA PRO A 231 18.72 -17.47 -42.88
C PRO A 231 18.70 -18.61 -41.86
N THR A 232 17.94 -18.44 -40.78
CA THR A 232 17.90 -19.29 -39.56
C THR A 232 19.16 -19.32 -38.69
N GLY A 233 20.30 -18.80 -39.17
CA GLY A 233 21.56 -18.75 -38.42
C GLY A 233 21.58 -17.67 -37.32
N GLU A 234 22.59 -17.73 -36.46
CA GLU A 234 22.79 -16.78 -35.35
C GLU A 234 24.09 -16.00 -35.53
N GLY A 235 24.03 -14.68 -35.33
CA GLY A 235 25.17 -13.76 -35.38
C GLY A 235 25.48 -13.15 -34.03
N PHE A 236 26.77 -12.97 -33.76
CA PHE A 236 27.27 -12.26 -32.59
C PHE A 236 27.82 -10.89 -32.99
N PHE A 237 27.55 -9.90 -32.15
CA PHE A 237 28.09 -8.55 -32.23
C PHE A 237 28.89 -8.29 -30.95
N TYR A 238 30.22 -8.23 -31.05
CA TYR A 238 31.12 -8.00 -29.92
C TYR A 238 31.67 -6.57 -29.93
N PHE A 239 31.65 -5.89 -28.79
CA PHE A 239 32.14 -4.51 -28.69
C PHE A 239 32.53 -4.13 -27.24
N PRO A 240 33.58 -3.33 -27.05
CA PRO A 240 33.88 -2.72 -25.77
C PRO A 240 32.94 -1.53 -25.50
N VAL A 241 32.59 -1.33 -24.24
CA VAL A 241 31.85 -0.18 -23.72
C VAL A 241 32.56 0.35 -22.48
N THR A 242 32.87 1.64 -22.44
CA THR A 242 33.36 2.30 -21.23
C THR A 242 32.18 2.89 -20.47
N ALA A 243 32.01 2.50 -19.22
CA ALA A 243 30.93 3.01 -18.37
C ALA A 243 31.07 4.54 -18.17
N PRO A 244 29.98 5.31 -18.21
CA PRO A 244 29.95 6.74 -17.92
C PRO A 244 30.78 7.14 -16.70
N SER A 245 31.46 8.27 -16.75
CA SER A 245 32.20 8.82 -15.59
C SER A 245 31.28 9.36 -14.48
N VAL A 246 30.02 9.64 -14.82
CA VAL A 246 28.98 10.10 -13.89
C VAL A 246 28.18 8.89 -13.39
N PRO A 247 28.06 8.65 -12.07
CA PRO A 247 27.18 7.62 -11.54
C PRO A 247 25.70 7.89 -11.86
N GLY A 248 24.95 6.84 -12.18
CA GLY A 248 23.56 6.95 -12.62
C GLY A 248 23.02 5.63 -13.18
N THR A 249 21.79 5.65 -13.72
CA THR A 249 21.21 4.50 -14.44
C THR A 249 21.19 4.79 -15.93
N TYR A 250 21.69 3.85 -16.73
CA TYR A 250 21.86 4.00 -18.17
C TYR A 250 21.29 2.79 -18.92
N ASP A 251 20.35 3.04 -19.82
CA ASP A 251 19.69 2.00 -20.61
C ASP A 251 20.60 1.45 -21.72
N VAL A 252 20.58 0.13 -21.88
CA VAL A 252 21.25 -0.60 -22.97
C VAL A 252 20.20 -1.41 -23.73
N GLN A 253 19.95 -0.99 -24.97
CA GLN A 253 19.08 -1.70 -25.90
C GLN A 253 19.67 -1.64 -27.32
N TRP A 254 19.35 -2.63 -28.15
CA TRP A 254 19.89 -2.80 -29.49
C TRP A 254 18.82 -3.26 -30.49
N ARG A 255 19.01 -2.98 -31.78
CA ARG A 255 18.19 -3.52 -32.87
C ARG A 255 19.03 -3.71 -34.13
N MET A 256 18.64 -4.64 -35.01
CA MET A 256 19.29 -4.81 -36.29
C MET A 256 19.02 -3.62 -37.23
N LEU A 257 20.04 -3.26 -38.00
CA LEU A 257 20.05 -2.16 -38.96
C LEU A 257 20.74 -2.63 -40.25
N ARG A 258 20.12 -2.39 -41.40
CA ARG A 258 20.84 -2.34 -42.67
C ARG A 258 21.10 -0.88 -42.99
N GLU A 259 22.36 -0.47 -42.98
CA GLU A 259 22.70 0.95 -43.04
C GLU A 259 22.24 1.59 -44.35
N PHE A 260 21.80 2.85 -44.27
CA PHE A 260 21.14 3.60 -45.34
C PHE A 260 19.84 2.99 -45.91
N HIS A 261 19.35 1.88 -45.36
CA HIS A 261 18.13 1.20 -45.83
C HIS A 261 17.04 1.16 -44.76
N GLU A 262 17.20 0.38 -43.69
CA GLU A 262 16.11 0.09 -42.73
C GLU A 262 16.58 -0.43 -41.37
N TRP A 263 15.83 -0.10 -40.32
CA TRP A 263 15.89 -0.79 -39.02
C TRP A 263 14.89 -1.95 -39.02
N PHE A 264 15.34 -3.16 -38.75
CA PHE A 264 14.53 -4.37 -38.91
C PHE A 264 14.62 -5.32 -37.71
N GLY A 265 13.72 -6.31 -37.66
CA GLY A 265 13.66 -7.30 -36.58
C GLY A 265 13.29 -6.76 -35.21
N ALA A 266 13.40 -7.64 -34.22
CA ALA A 266 13.13 -7.39 -32.81
C ALA A 266 14.22 -6.54 -32.15
N TYR A 267 13.83 -5.84 -31.09
CA TYR A 267 14.76 -5.20 -30.17
C TYR A 267 15.37 -6.25 -29.21
N SER A 268 16.57 -5.98 -28.71
CA SER A 268 17.09 -6.68 -27.53
C SER A 268 16.31 -6.27 -26.28
N THR A 269 16.48 -7.04 -25.19
CA THR A 269 16.01 -6.64 -23.87
C THR A 269 16.68 -5.33 -23.46
N ASN A 270 15.89 -4.32 -23.09
CA ASN A 270 16.44 -3.11 -22.47
C ASN A 270 16.96 -3.45 -21.07
N VAL A 271 18.26 -3.23 -20.82
CA VAL A 271 18.87 -3.43 -19.50
C VAL A 271 19.25 -2.07 -18.90
N PRO A 272 18.62 -1.65 -17.78
CA PRO A 272 19.00 -0.46 -17.05
C PRO A 272 20.26 -0.76 -16.22
N VAL A 273 21.42 -0.31 -16.70
CA VAL A 273 22.72 -0.52 -16.05
C VAL A 273 22.94 0.55 -14.97
N VAL A 274 23.13 0.14 -13.73
CA VAL A 274 23.49 1.05 -12.63
C VAL A 274 25.01 1.26 -12.62
N VAL A 275 25.44 2.47 -12.95
CA VAL A 275 26.83 2.91 -12.91
C VAL A 275 27.13 3.49 -11.52
N THR A 276 28.03 2.85 -10.77
CA THR A 276 28.46 3.30 -9.45
C THR A 276 29.76 4.09 -9.52
N ALA A 277 30.01 4.95 -8.53
CA ALA A 277 31.32 5.58 -8.37
C ALA A 277 32.44 4.52 -8.19
N PRO A 278 33.71 4.83 -8.55
CA PRO A 278 34.84 3.96 -8.26
C PRO A 278 34.97 3.72 -6.74
N PRO A 279 35.33 2.49 -6.29
CA PRO A 279 35.63 2.24 -4.89
C PRO A 279 36.77 3.15 -4.42
N THR A 280 36.54 3.91 -3.37
CA THR A 280 37.57 4.73 -2.72
C THR A 280 38.64 3.82 -2.09
N VAL A 281 39.91 4.20 -2.24
CA VAL A 281 41.05 3.38 -1.78
C VAL A 281 41.00 3.25 -0.25
N ASN A 282 40.93 4.41 0.41
CA ASN A 282 40.74 4.55 1.84
C ASN A 282 39.33 5.09 2.12
N ALA A 283 38.48 4.30 2.79
CA ALA A 283 37.19 4.76 3.29
C ALA A 283 36.79 4.05 4.57
N ALA A 284 36.17 4.79 5.49
CA ALA A 284 35.74 4.32 6.80
C ALA A 284 34.34 4.81 7.15
N GLU A 285 33.57 3.94 7.79
CA GLU A 285 32.26 4.23 8.36
C GLU A 285 32.34 4.12 9.90
N PHE A 286 31.71 5.04 10.62
CA PHE A 286 31.60 4.96 12.08
C PHE A 286 30.54 3.93 12.48
N VAL A 287 30.89 3.02 13.39
CA VAL A 287 29.97 1.97 13.89
C VAL A 287 29.48 2.27 15.30
N GLY A 288 30.35 2.74 16.19
CA GLY A 288 30.01 3.02 17.58
C GLY A 288 31.19 3.51 18.41
N GLN A 289 30.93 4.12 19.57
CA GLN A 289 31.96 4.49 20.54
C GLN A 289 31.42 4.38 21.97
N THR A 290 32.30 4.01 22.91
CA THR A 290 32.00 3.99 24.35
C THR A 290 32.86 5.05 25.04
N VAL A 291 32.23 6.06 25.64
CA VAL A 291 32.90 7.10 26.42
C VAL A 291 32.04 7.51 27.62
N THR A 292 32.68 7.72 28.77
CA THR A 292 31.99 8.16 29.99
C THR A 292 31.64 9.65 29.88
N ALA A 293 30.36 10.01 29.98
CA ALA A 293 29.91 11.39 29.78
C ALA A 293 30.32 12.37 30.91
N ASN A 294 30.61 11.84 32.11
CA ASN A 294 31.05 12.60 33.28
C ASN A 294 32.33 11.99 33.83
N MET A 295 33.41 12.77 33.95
CA MET A 295 34.73 12.29 34.36
C MET A 295 35.32 13.16 35.48
N SER A 296 35.99 12.53 36.44
CA SER A 296 36.84 13.23 37.42
C SER A 296 38.12 13.78 36.75
N PRO A 297 38.55 15.02 37.04
CA PRO A 297 39.72 15.61 36.40
C PRO A 297 41.01 14.81 36.62
N GLY A 298 41.83 14.69 35.58
CA GLY A 298 43.13 14.00 35.61
C GLY A 298 43.07 12.46 35.64
N GLN A 299 41.89 11.85 35.81
CA GLN A 299 41.71 10.40 35.91
C GLN A 299 41.56 9.74 34.53
N GLU A 300 41.98 8.48 34.42
CA GLU A 300 41.90 7.69 33.19
C GLU A 300 40.61 6.87 33.10
N TYR A 301 40.05 6.80 31.89
CA TYR A 301 38.82 6.09 31.56
C TYR A 301 39.02 5.23 30.32
N THR A 302 38.58 3.98 30.38
CA THR A 302 38.61 3.10 29.21
C THR A 302 37.55 3.53 28.21
N VAL A 303 38.00 3.91 27.02
CA VAL A 303 37.14 4.28 25.89
C VAL A 303 37.35 3.33 24.73
N SER A 304 36.37 3.25 23.83
CA SER A 304 36.51 2.52 22.57
C SER A 304 35.84 3.28 21.43
N VAL A 305 36.39 3.14 20.22
CA VAL A 305 35.80 3.60 18.96
C VAL A 305 35.87 2.45 17.96
N THR A 306 34.76 2.17 17.28
CA THR A 306 34.66 1.11 16.27
C THR A 306 34.39 1.73 14.90
N MET A 307 35.24 1.40 13.93
CA MET A 307 35.15 1.86 12.53
C MET A 307 35.07 0.66 11.59
N ARG A 308 34.18 0.68 10.60
CA ARG A 308 34.14 -0.31 9.51
C ARG A 308 35.01 0.18 8.35
N ASN A 309 35.81 -0.72 7.79
CA ASN A 309 36.52 -0.48 6.54
C ASN A 309 35.57 -0.61 5.35
N THR A 310 35.30 0.50 4.67
CA THR A 310 34.45 0.57 3.47
C THR A 310 35.25 0.86 2.20
N GLY A 311 36.58 1.00 2.32
CA GLY A 311 37.50 1.09 1.18
C GLY A 311 37.93 -0.27 0.66
N ASN A 312 38.84 -0.27 -0.32
CA ASN A 312 39.37 -1.49 -0.94
C ASN A 312 40.71 -1.96 -0.34
N THR A 313 41.36 -1.15 0.49
CA THR A 313 42.69 -1.45 1.06
C THR A 313 42.58 -1.94 2.50
N THR A 314 43.34 -2.99 2.86
CA THR A 314 43.39 -3.51 4.23
C THR A 314 44.17 -2.55 5.13
N TRP A 315 43.54 -2.06 6.20
CA TRP A 315 44.22 -1.21 7.16
C TRP A 315 45.20 -2.03 8.00
N THR A 316 46.42 -1.53 8.17
CA THR A 316 47.46 -2.16 8.99
C THR A 316 48.29 -1.10 9.72
N THR A 317 48.82 -1.44 10.90
CA THR A 317 49.73 -0.56 11.65
C THR A 317 51.00 -0.25 10.85
N ALA A 318 51.52 -1.22 10.09
CA ALA A 318 52.66 -1.03 9.19
C ALA A 318 52.36 -0.08 8.01
N GLY A 319 51.12 -0.05 7.53
CA GLY A 319 50.62 0.90 6.53
C GLY A 319 50.27 2.29 7.10
N ASN A 320 50.64 2.58 8.35
CA ASN A 320 50.38 3.84 9.07
C ASN A 320 48.89 4.20 9.24
N TYR A 321 48.00 3.22 9.20
CA TYR A 321 46.58 3.42 9.48
C TYR A 321 46.31 3.54 10.98
N ARG A 322 45.64 4.62 11.39
CA ARG A 322 45.36 4.97 12.78
C ARG A 322 44.00 5.64 12.91
N LEU A 323 43.50 5.71 14.14
CA LEU A 323 42.43 6.63 14.52
C LEU A 323 43.09 7.89 15.12
N GLY A 324 42.77 9.07 14.58
CA GLY A 324 43.33 10.34 15.02
C GLY A 324 42.30 11.25 15.69
N ALA A 325 42.76 12.04 16.66
CA ALA A 325 41.91 12.96 17.42
C ALA A 325 41.41 14.12 16.54
N GLN A 326 40.16 14.54 16.77
CA GLN A 326 39.46 15.58 16.03
C GLN A 326 38.77 16.58 16.98
N ASN A 327 38.44 17.74 16.42
CA ASN A 327 37.76 18.86 17.10
C ASN A 327 38.42 19.34 18.43
N PRO A 328 39.64 19.92 18.38
CA PRO A 328 40.42 20.23 17.18
C PRO A 328 41.24 19.03 16.66
N GLN A 329 41.65 19.06 15.41
CA GLN A 329 42.51 18.00 14.85
C GLN A 329 43.85 17.93 15.59
N ASP A 330 44.39 16.71 15.74
CA ASP A 330 45.74 16.45 16.31
C ASP A 330 45.91 16.93 17.76
N ASN A 331 44.80 17.01 18.51
CA ASN A 331 44.81 17.42 19.91
C ASN A 331 45.13 16.27 20.87
N GLN A 332 45.74 16.60 22.01
CA GLN A 332 46.05 15.65 23.09
C GLN A 332 45.18 15.86 24.35
N THR A 333 43.96 16.42 24.21
CA THR A 333 43.03 16.69 25.32
C THR A 333 42.74 15.43 26.15
N TRP A 334 42.72 14.27 25.50
CA TRP A 334 42.47 12.96 26.13
C TRP A 334 43.74 12.14 26.40
N GLY A 335 44.91 12.79 26.41
CA GLY A 335 46.22 12.19 26.66
C GLY A 335 46.94 11.64 25.42
N THR A 336 46.28 11.56 24.27
CA THR A 336 46.85 11.11 22.99
C THR A 336 46.09 11.71 21.81
N ASP A 337 46.79 11.95 20.70
CA ASP A 337 46.25 12.39 19.41
C ASP A 337 46.15 11.26 18.36
N ARG A 338 46.72 10.07 18.65
CA ARG A 338 46.77 8.91 17.76
C ARG A 338 46.55 7.59 18.48
N MET A 339 45.72 6.73 17.89
CA MET A 339 45.52 5.35 18.32
C MET A 339 45.80 4.35 17.20
N GLN A 340 46.62 3.35 17.50
CA GLN A 340 46.93 2.26 16.58
C GLN A 340 45.79 1.24 16.52
N LEU A 341 45.70 0.53 15.39
CA LEU A 341 44.85 -0.63 15.22
C LEU A 341 45.33 -1.79 16.13
N ALA A 342 44.41 -2.49 16.78
CA ALA A 342 44.74 -3.72 17.51
C ALA A 342 45.15 -4.88 16.59
N SER A 343 44.61 -4.93 15.37
CA SER A 343 44.91 -5.92 14.33
C SER A 343 44.64 -5.33 12.94
N ALA A 344 45.06 -6.04 11.88
CA ALA A 344 44.71 -5.65 10.51
C ALA A 344 43.18 -5.70 10.28
N VAL A 345 42.65 -4.77 9.47
CA VAL A 345 41.21 -4.65 9.17
C VAL A 345 41.00 -4.67 7.66
N ALA A 346 40.59 -5.83 7.15
CA ALA A 346 40.28 -6.03 5.73
C ALA A 346 39.01 -5.26 5.30
N PRO A 347 38.82 -4.99 4.00
CA PRO A 347 37.56 -4.46 3.45
C PRO A 347 36.32 -5.18 3.99
N GLY A 348 35.31 -4.42 4.38
CA GLY A 348 34.06 -4.89 5.00
C GLY A 348 34.14 -5.20 6.50
N GLN A 349 35.33 -5.39 7.07
CA GLN A 349 35.52 -5.71 8.49
C GLN A 349 35.49 -4.47 9.39
N GLN A 350 35.33 -4.70 10.70
CA GLN A 350 35.36 -3.66 11.73
C GLN A 350 36.69 -3.68 12.50
N GLY A 351 37.26 -2.51 12.73
CA GLY A 351 38.38 -2.28 13.65
C GLY A 351 37.91 -1.60 14.92
N VAL A 352 38.29 -2.15 16.08
CA VAL A 352 38.05 -1.55 17.40
C VAL A 352 39.34 -0.92 17.91
N PHE A 353 39.26 0.36 18.27
CA PHE A 353 40.33 1.13 18.90
C PHE A 353 39.97 1.32 20.38
N SER A 354 40.60 0.58 21.28
CA SER A 354 40.39 0.67 22.73
C SER A 354 41.61 1.27 23.42
N PHE A 355 41.40 2.25 24.30
CA PHE A 355 42.49 2.96 24.98
C PHE A 355 42.05 3.61 26.29
N GLN A 356 43.03 3.98 27.12
CA GLN A 356 42.80 4.80 28.31
C GLN A 356 42.84 6.27 27.90
N ALA A 357 41.68 6.92 27.90
CA ALA A 357 41.57 8.36 27.74
C ALA A 357 41.79 9.04 29.10
N LYS A 358 42.79 9.92 29.18
CA LYS A 358 43.06 10.70 30.39
C LYS A 358 42.22 11.98 30.37
N ALA A 359 41.34 12.14 31.35
CA ALA A 359 40.54 13.36 31.46
C ALA A 359 41.45 14.57 31.76
N PRO A 360 41.21 15.74 31.14
CA PRO A 360 41.84 17.01 31.49
C PRO A 360 41.88 17.28 33.00
N SER A 361 42.97 17.89 33.48
CA SER A 361 43.11 18.28 34.90
C SER A 361 42.26 19.50 35.29
N ALA A 362 41.82 20.29 34.30
CA ALA A 362 40.91 21.41 34.51
C ALA A 362 39.45 20.94 34.37
N ALA A 363 38.57 21.45 35.23
CA ALA A 363 37.14 21.21 35.09
C ALA A 363 36.56 22.04 33.92
N GLY A 364 35.67 21.44 33.15
CA GLY A 364 35.11 22.03 31.93
C GLY A 364 34.30 21.04 31.11
N VAL A 365 33.86 21.47 29.92
CA VAL A 365 33.23 20.60 28.92
C VAL A 365 34.18 20.48 27.74
N TYR A 366 34.51 19.25 27.36
CA TYR A 366 35.53 18.94 26.36
C TYR A 366 34.94 18.10 25.23
N ASN A 367 35.37 18.38 24.00
CA ASN A 367 34.97 17.61 22.83
C ASN A 367 35.71 16.27 22.79
N PHE A 368 34.99 15.20 22.47
CA PHE A 368 35.53 13.89 22.15
C PHE A 368 35.05 13.52 20.75
N GLN A 369 35.96 13.64 19.77
CA GLN A 369 35.71 13.28 18.38
C GLN A 369 36.99 12.68 17.78
N TRP A 370 36.82 11.71 16.87
CA TRP A 370 37.91 11.00 16.23
C TRP A 370 37.63 10.77 14.75
N ARG A 371 38.64 10.48 13.93
CA ARG A 371 38.48 10.10 12.51
C ARG A 371 39.61 9.16 12.08
N MET A 372 39.37 8.34 11.06
CA MET A 372 40.44 7.53 10.47
C MET A 372 41.45 8.40 9.73
N VAL A 373 42.73 8.07 9.90
CA VAL A 373 43.86 8.71 9.23
C VAL A 373 44.84 7.64 8.76
N GLN A 374 45.42 7.86 7.58
CA GLN A 374 46.65 7.19 7.18
C GLN A 374 47.75 8.25 7.31
N ASP A 375 48.58 8.14 8.33
CA ASP A 375 49.59 9.18 8.61
C ASP A 375 50.51 9.36 7.40
N PHE A 376 50.85 10.63 7.13
CA PHE A 376 51.60 11.08 5.94
C PHE A 376 50.87 10.91 4.59
N VAL A 377 49.61 10.47 4.56
CA VAL A 377 48.79 10.34 3.35
C VAL A 377 47.54 11.22 3.43
N GLU A 378 46.52 10.83 4.21
CA GLU A 378 45.23 11.52 4.24
C GLU A 378 44.38 11.22 5.49
N TRP A 379 43.38 12.07 5.73
CA TRP A 379 42.25 11.78 6.64
C TRP A 379 41.04 11.32 5.84
N PHE A 380 40.52 10.14 6.15
CA PHE A 380 39.52 9.47 5.34
C PHE A 380 38.31 8.97 6.13
N GLY A 381 37.22 8.62 5.41
CA GLY A 381 35.94 8.28 6.00
C GLY A 381 35.29 9.43 6.78
N SER A 382 34.19 9.13 7.48
CA SER A 382 33.51 10.08 8.38
C SER A 382 34.23 10.20 9.72
N ALA A 383 34.18 11.38 10.35
CA ALA A 383 34.49 11.52 11.76
C ALA A 383 33.40 10.84 12.63
N THR A 384 33.75 10.47 13.86
CA THR A 384 32.77 10.03 14.85
C THR A 384 31.83 11.18 15.24
N PRO A 385 30.68 10.93 15.88
CA PRO A 385 29.88 11.98 16.48
C PRO A 385 30.70 12.73 17.54
N ASN A 386 30.72 14.07 17.46
CA ASN A 386 31.34 14.91 18.48
C ASN A 386 30.54 14.83 19.79
N LEU A 387 31.12 14.26 20.84
CA LEU A 387 30.50 14.18 22.15
C LEU A 387 31.08 15.21 23.10
N SER A 388 30.21 15.93 23.81
CA SER A 388 30.61 16.86 24.86
C SER A 388 30.72 16.12 26.20
N VAL A 389 31.94 15.79 26.61
CA VAL A 389 32.23 15.12 27.88
C VAL A 389 32.44 16.18 28.96
N THR A 390 31.75 16.05 30.09
CA THR A 390 31.92 16.95 31.22
C THR A 390 32.99 16.42 32.16
N VAL A 391 33.98 17.25 32.47
CA VAL A 391 35.09 16.95 33.36
C VAL A 391 34.93 17.83 34.60
N GLY A 392 34.83 17.22 35.78
CA GLY A 392 34.55 17.90 37.04
C GLY A 392 33.28 17.43 37.74
N THR A 393 32.92 18.10 38.83
CA THR A 393 31.72 17.77 39.61
C THR A 393 30.47 18.26 38.88
N THR A 394 29.54 17.36 38.57
CA THR A 394 28.21 17.71 38.05
C THR A 394 27.15 17.56 39.14
N LEU A 395 25.96 18.13 38.95
CA LEU A 395 24.83 17.92 39.84
C LEU A 395 23.54 18.08 39.05
N THR A 396 22.68 17.07 39.10
CA THR A 396 21.32 17.09 38.60
C THR A 396 20.37 16.94 39.78
N VAL A 397 19.32 17.76 39.82
CA VAL A 397 18.25 17.70 40.82
C VAL A 397 16.94 17.84 40.08
N SER A 398 15.97 16.99 40.39
CA SER A 398 14.62 17.07 39.82
C SER A 398 13.57 16.74 40.87
N ARG A 399 12.40 17.36 40.74
CA ARG A 399 11.27 17.20 41.65
C ARG A 399 10.01 16.90 40.85
N THR A 400 9.21 15.95 41.31
CA THR A 400 8.02 15.48 40.59
C THR A 400 6.87 15.21 41.55
N PRO A 401 5.67 15.79 41.34
CA PRO A 401 5.36 16.81 40.32
C PRO A 401 6.03 18.16 40.62
N SER A 402 6.22 18.96 39.57
CA SER A 402 6.66 20.37 39.64
C SER A 402 5.78 21.21 38.70
N PRO A 403 4.94 22.14 39.20
CA PRO A 403 4.73 22.47 40.61
C PRO A 403 4.25 21.26 41.43
N MET A 404 4.57 21.27 42.73
CA MET A 404 4.01 20.28 43.66
C MET A 404 2.51 20.52 43.82
N VAL A 405 1.74 19.51 44.21
CA VAL A 405 0.30 19.65 44.48
C VAL A 405 0.05 19.40 45.97
N ALA A 406 -0.59 20.35 46.64
CA ALA A 406 -0.88 20.25 48.08
C ALA A 406 -1.70 18.98 48.40
N GLY A 407 -1.37 18.31 49.50
CA GLY A 407 -1.98 17.04 49.88
C GLY A 407 -1.59 15.84 49.01
N ARG A 408 -0.79 16.02 47.95
CA ARG A 408 -0.25 14.93 47.13
C ARG A 408 1.22 14.65 47.49
N PRO A 409 1.68 13.39 47.34
CA PRO A 409 3.09 13.07 47.45
C PRO A 409 3.89 13.76 46.33
N TYR A 410 5.16 14.04 46.63
CA TYR A 410 6.17 14.41 45.66
C TYR A 410 7.46 13.62 45.93
N THR A 411 8.26 13.46 44.88
CA THR A 411 9.58 12.84 44.91
C THR A 411 10.61 13.89 44.52
N VAL A 412 11.75 13.94 45.21
CA VAL A 412 12.95 14.66 44.75
C VAL A 412 14.07 13.64 44.54
N THR A 413 14.70 13.71 43.38
CA THR A 413 15.87 12.88 43.05
C THR A 413 17.07 13.78 42.78
N TRP A 414 18.24 13.35 43.21
CA TRP A 414 19.51 14.00 42.88
C TRP A 414 20.53 12.98 42.38
N SER A 415 21.42 13.42 41.50
CA SER A 415 22.54 12.62 41.04
C SER A 415 23.75 13.48 40.70
N SER A 416 24.90 13.06 41.22
CA SER A 416 26.22 13.59 40.94
C SER A 416 27.21 12.41 40.82
N PRO A 417 27.47 11.89 39.60
CA PRO A 417 28.31 10.71 39.41
C PRO A 417 29.77 10.88 39.86
N THR A 418 30.24 12.13 39.99
CA THR A 418 31.63 12.49 40.30
C THR A 418 31.81 13.16 41.66
N ALA A 419 30.74 13.37 42.44
CA ALA A 419 30.85 13.87 43.80
C ALA A 419 31.14 12.77 44.82
N THR A 420 31.74 13.16 45.94
CA THR A 420 31.82 12.35 47.17
C THR A 420 30.70 12.67 48.15
N ALA A 421 30.07 13.84 48.02
CA ALA A 421 29.04 14.34 48.93
C ALA A 421 28.05 15.27 48.20
N VAL A 422 26.79 15.26 48.63
CA VAL A 422 25.77 16.27 48.27
C VAL A 422 25.17 16.85 49.56
N SER A 423 24.73 18.11 49.54
CA SER A 423 23.95 18.75 50.61
C SER A 423 22.91 19.69 50.01
N TYR A 424 21.90 20.09 50.78
CA TYR A 424 20.96 21.14 50.37
C TYR A 424 20.62 22.09 51.52
N GLN A 425 20.24 23.31 51.15
CA GLN A 425 19.68 24.33 52.03
C GLN A 425 18.49 25.02 51.36
N CYS A 426 17.33 24.97 52.01
CA CYS A 426 16.06 25.50 51.52
C CYS A 426 15.58 26.67 52.36
N THR A 427 15.26 27.78 51.67
CA THR A 427 14.72 29.01 52.24
C THR A 427 13.29 29.21 51.72
N ALA A 428 12.33 29.29 52.63
CA ALA A 428 10.93 29.55 52.31
C ALA A 428 10.64 31.04 52.15
N SER A 429 9.73 31.39 51.25
CA SER A 429 8.89 32.58 51.41
C SER A 429 7.68 32.23 52.29
N GLY A 430 7.33 33.11 53.23
CA GLY A 430 6.16 32.93 54.11
C GLY A 430 6.13 31.58 54.81
N THR A 431 5.12 30.76 54.50
CA THR A 431 4.91 29.44 55.11
C THR A 431 5.40 28.26 54.26
N GLY A 432 6.20 28.52 53.22
CA GLY A 432 6.76 27.50 52.32
C GLY A 432 7.71 26.48 52.98
N TYR A 433 8.29 25.60 52.16
CA TYR A 433 9.25 24.59 52.59
C TYR A 433 10.62 25.20 52.95
N ALA A 434 11.07 24.98 54.18
CA ALA A 434 12.41 25.33 54.64
C ALA A 434 13.09 24.13 55.31
N GLY A 435 14.42 24.07 55.24
CA GLY A 435 15.20 23.01 55.86
C GLY A 435 16.57 22.83 55.21
N SER A 436 17.50 22.23 55.94
CA SER A 436 18.82 21.86 55.44
C SER A 436 19.12 20.41 55.80
N SER A 437 19.93 19.74 54.97
CA SER A 437 20.43 18.39 55.25
C SER A 437 21.92 18.42 55.55
N ALA A 438 22.34 17.50 56.42
CA ALA A 438 23.73 17.06 56.48
C ALA A 438 24.13 16.31 55.19
N THR A 439 25.39 15.89 55.11
CA THR A 439 25.96 15.17 53.97
C THR A 439 25.11 13.98 53.50
N LEU A 440 24.55 14.11 52.30
CA LEU A 440 23.86 13.07 51.54
C LEU A 440 24.84 12.29 50.66
N ALA A 441 24.43 11.08 50.28
CA ALA A 441 25.09 10.30 49.24
C ALA A 441 25.07 11.07 47.88
N PRO A 442 26.05 10.84 46.99
CA PRO A 442 26.16 11.55 45.70
C PRO A 442 24.94 11.42 44.78
N SER A 443 24.16 10.35 44.95
CA SER A 443 22.85 10.17 44.32
C SER A 443 21.84 9.62 45.31
N GLY A 444 20.57 9.95 45.13
CA GLY A 444 19.50 9.45 45.98
C GLY A 444 18.13 10.00 45.63
N GLU A 445 17.15 9.54 46.40
CA GLU A 445 15.75 9.94 46.31
C GLU A 445 15.23 10.25 47.72
N ALA A 446 14.36 11.26 47.82
CA ALA A 446 13.56 11.50 49.01
C ALA A 446 12.10 11.79 48.62
N ASN A 447 11.17 11.20 49.37
CA ASN A 447 9.73 11.39 49.19
C ASN A 447 9.15 12.29 50.29
N GLY A 448 8.18 13.12 49.92
CA GLY A 448 7.47 14.01 50.84
C GLY A 448 6.02 14.22 50.41
N THR A 449 5.29 15.05 51.15
CA THR A 449 3.92 15.48 50.79
C THR A 449 3.87 16.99 50.89
N ALA A 450 3.33 17.66 49.87
CA ALA A 450 3.28 19.12 49.87
C ALA A 450 2.14 19.61 50.77
N LEU A 451 2.39 20.61 51.61
CA LEU A 451 1.39 21.14 52.53
C LEU A 451 0.52 22.21 51.87
N GLN A 452 -0.75 22.29 52.28
CA GLN A 452 -1.67 23.33 51.82
C GLN A 452 -1.16 24.75 52.13
N ALA A 453 -0.40 24.92 53.21
CA ALA A 453 0.24 26.19 53.56
C ALA A 453 1.31 26.65 52.54
N TRP A 454 1.87 25.74 51.74
CA TRP A 454 2.89 26.08 50.74
C TRP A 454 2.30 26.67 49.46
N VAL A 455 0.98 26.62 49.29
CA VAL A 455 0.29 27.18 48.12
C VAL A 455 0.50 28.69 48.08
N GLY A 456 0.99 29.20 46.95
CA GLY A 456 1.37 30.62 46.79
C GLY A 456 2.64 31.07 47.53
N ASN A 457 3.31 30.18 48.28
CA ASN A 457 4.50 30.47 49.09
C ASN A 457 5.73 29.72 48.52
N PRO A 458 6.41 30.27 47.48
CA PRO A 458 7.53 29.58 46.84
C PRO A 458 8.73 29.43 47.78
N SER A 459 9.52 28.39 47.55
CA SER A 459 10.73 28.10 48.34
C SER A 459 11.93 27.93 47.42
N THR A 460 13.10 28.39 47.86
CA THR A 460 14.36 28.30 47.09
C THR A 460 15.27 27.29 47.75
N CYS A 461 15.56 26.17 47.09
CA CYS A 461 16.50 25.16 47.58
C CYS A 461 17.80 25.19 46.78
N THR A 462 18.90 25.46 47.47
CA THR A 462 20.25 25.44 46.92
C THR A 462 20.92 24.13 47.29
N TRP A 463 21.12 23.27 46.30
CA TRP A 463 21.82 22.00 46.39
C TRP A 463 23.28 22.17 45.98
N THR A 464 24.18 21.54 46.71
CA THR A 464 25.63 21.63 46.49
C THR A 464 26.24 20.24 46.51
N ALA A 465 26.94 19.88 45.42
CA ALA A 465 27.72 18.66 45.29
C ALA A 465 29.21 18.99 45.37
N THR A 466 29.98 18.19 46.10
CA THR A 466 31.43 18.36 46.25
C THR A 466 32.15 17.03 46.01
N GLY A 467 33.24 17.08 45.25
CA GLY A 467 34.08 15.92 44.94
C GLY A 467 35.45 16.32 44.38
N PRO A 468 36.22 15.36 43.84
CA PRO A 468 37.54 15.61 43.25
C PRO A 468 37.52 16.65 42.11
N GLY A 469 36.37 16.78 41.43
CA GLY A 469 36.11 17.77 40.39
C GLY A 469 35.70 19.16 40.89
N GLY A 470 35.90 19.47 42.17
CA GLY A 470 35.47 20.71 42.81
C GLY A 470 34.03 20.67 43.31
N THR A 471 33.40 21.84 43.40
CA THR A 471 32.04 22.01 43.93
C THR A 471 31.10 22.54 42.84
N LYS A 472 29.90 21.96 42.75
CA LYS A 472 28.83 22.38 41.84
C LYS A 472 27.55 22.65 42.61
N THR A 473 26.95 23.80 42.37
CA THR A 473 25.70 24.23 43.02
C THR A 473 24.58 24.37 42.00
N VAL A 474 23.37 23.96 42.39
CA VAL A 474 22.11 24.05 41.64
C VAL A 474 21.04 24.64 42.56
N THR A 475 20.34 25.68 42.11
CA THR A 475 19.24 26.28 42.87
C THR A 475 17.91 26.00 42.18
N GLU A 476 17.00 25.31 42.86
CA GLU A 476 15.61 25.11 42.41
C GLU A 476 14.66 26.11 43.12
N THR A 477 13.64 26.56 42.39
CA THR A 477 12.50 27.29 42.98
C THR A 477 11.30 26.37 43.02
N MET A 478 10.97 25.88 44.20
CA MET A 478 9.81 25.03 44.47
C MET A 478 8.54 25.87 44.55
N THR A 479 7.50 25.46 43.82
CA THR A 479 6.15 26.04 43.86
C THR A 479 5.13 24.96 44.20
N THR A 480 4.03 25.36 44.86
CA THR A 480 2.92 24.46 45.22
C THR A 480 1.60 25.01 44.70
N SER A 481 0.82 24.16 44.06
CA SER A 481 -0.55 24.40 43.60
C SER A 481 -1.55 23.71 44.54
N SER A 482 -2.77 24.24 44.63
CA SER A 482 -3.85 23.56 45.37
C SER A 482 -4.30 22.27 44.67
N THR A 483 -4.80 21.30 45.43
CA THR A 483 -5.61 20.20 44.87
C THR A 483 -6.81 20.76 44.13
N GLN A 484 -6.90 20.45 42.84
CA GLN A 484 -8.10 20.68 42.03
C GLN A 484 -8.84 19.34 41.89
N GLU A 485 -10.16 19.34 42.11
CA GLU A 485 -10.99 18.17 41.83
C GLU A 485 -11.19 18.03 40.32
N ALA A 486 -10.90 16.85 39.78
CA ALA A 486 -11.04 16.56 38.35
C ALA A 486 -12.42 15.95 38.08
N ILE A 487 -13.37 16.78 37.63
CA ILE A 487 -14.69 16.31 37.20
C ILE A 487 -14.56 15.65 35.83
N THR A 488 -15.09 14.42 35.70
CA THR A 488 -15.15 13.66 34.45
C THR A 488 -16.61 13.39 34.07
N TYR A 489 -17.02 13.79 32.88
CA TYR A 489 -18.34 13.56 32.31
C TYR A 489 -18.31 12.36 31.35
N PHE A 490 -19.21 11.40 31.56
CA PHE A 490 -19.36 10.21 30.72
C PHE A 490 -20.46 10.44 29.68
N HIS A 491 -20.15 10.15 28.42
CA HIS A 491 -21.07 10.24 27.29
C HIS A 491 -21.46 8.83 26.86
N ASN A 492 -22.75 8.51 27.00
CA ASN A 492 -23.26 7.17 26.85
C ASN A 492 -24.00 6.99 25.50
N ASP A 493 -24.02 5.77 25.00
CA ASP A 493 -24.90 5.37 23.89
C ASP A 493 -26.35 5.17 24.35
N THR A 494 -27.23 4.78 23.42
CA THR A 494 -28.67 4.55 23.70
C THR A 494 -28.95 3.38 24.63
N SER A 495 -27.98 2.50 24.88
CA SER A 495 -28.06 1.41 25.87
C SER A 495 -27.59 1.82 27.26
N GLY A 496 -26.96 3.00 27.40
CA GLY A 496 -26.31 3.45 28.62
C GLY A 496 -24.83 3.04 28.71
N THR A 497 -24.25 2.47 27.66
CA THR A 497 -22.81 2.15 27.61
C THR A 497 -21.98 3.43 27.43
N PRO A 498 -21.03 3.74 28.32
CA PRO A 498 -20.11 4.86 28.12
C PRO A 498 -19.18 4.62 26.94
N VAL A 499 -19.18 5.54 25.98
CA VAL A 499 -18.34 5.46 24.76
C VAL A 499 -17.25 6.53 24.71
N VAL A 500 -17.42 7.62 25.44
CA VAL A 500 -16.45 8.72 25.56
C VAL A 500 -16.51 9.28 26.99
N ALA A 501 -15.39 9.74 27.52
CA ALA A 501 -15.38 10.65 28.67
C ALA A 501 -14.68 11.97 28.34
N THR A 502 -15.13 13.05 28.96
CA THR A 502 -14.51 14.39 28.86
C THR A 502 -14.27 14.99 30.24
N ASP A 503 -13.26 15.84 30.37
CA ASP A 503 -12.99 16.58 31.59
C ASP A 503 -13.93 17.79 31.78
N ALA A 504 -13.68 18.59 32.83
CA ALA A 504 -14.43 19.82 33.13
C ALA A 504 -14.40 20.89 32.02
N SER A 505 -13.41 20.85 31.11
CA SER A 505 -13.29 21.74 29.95
C SER A 505 -14.02 21.21 28.70
N GLY A 506 -14.53 19.97 28.75
CA GLY A 506 -15.07 19.27 27.59
C GLY A 506 -14.00 18.57 26.74
N SER A 507 -12.74 18.55 27.18
CA SER A 507 -11.64 17.86 26.47
C SER A 507 -11.75 16.35 26.68
N MET A 508 -11.56 15.56 25.61
CA MET A 508 -11.70 14.11 25.66
C MET A 508 -10.60 13.45 26.50
N VAL A 509 -11.00 12.76 27.58
CA VAL A 509 -10.10 12.01 28.47
C VAL A 509 -9.84 10.63 27.89
N TRP A 510 -10.88 9.94 27.42
CA TRP A 510 -10.77 8.66 26.75
C TRP A 510 -11.97 8.38 25.83
N LYS A 511 -11.81 7.37 24.98
CA LYS A 511 -12.86 6.82 24.11
C LYS A 511 -12.77 5.30 24.03
N GLU A 512 -13.90 4.63 24.01
CA GLU A 512 -13.99 3.17 23.91
C GLU A 512 -15.05 2.76 22.88
N THR A 513 -14.72 1.74 22.08
CA THR A 513 -15.64 1.14 21.10
C THR A 513 -15.97 -0.28 21.54
N TYR A 514 -17.25 -0.66 21.48
CA TYR A 514 -17.75 -1.95 21.96
C TYR A 514 -18.34 -2.79 20.81
N ARG A 515 -18.11 -4.10 20.80
CA ARG A 515 -18.87 -5.05 19.97
C ARG A 515 -20.33 -5.15 20.45
N PRO A 516 -21.25 -5.73 19.67
CA PRO A 516 -22.65 -5.92 20.08
C PRO A 516 -22.88 -6.69 21.39
N TYR A 517 -21.89 -7.44 21.89
CA TYR A 517 -21.92 -8.13 23.18
C TYR A 517 -20.96 -7.52 24.23
N GLY A 518 -20.41 -6.32 23.98
CA GLY A 518 -19.63 -5.58 24.97
C GLY A 518 -18.12 -5.82 24.99
N GLU A 519 -17.56 -6.63 24.08
CA GLU A 519 -16.10 -6.75 23.93
C GLU A 519 -15.53 -5.40 23.48
N LYS A 520 -14.56 -4.85 24.22
CA LYS A 520 -13.87 -3.60 23.87
C LYS A 520 -12.95 -3.85 22.67
N ILE A 521 -13.14 -3.08 21.59
CA ILE A 521 -12.39 -3.22 20.33
C ILE A 521 -11.11 -2.38 20.37
N ASP A 522 -11.20 -1.14 20.85
CA ASP A 522 -10.10 -0.17 20.91
C ASP A 522 -9.86 0.29 22.35
N ARG A 523 -8.59 0.42 22.76
CA ARG A 523 -8.19 1.00 24.05
C ARG A 523 -7.42 2.30 23.82
N TRP A 524 -8.14 3.42 23.83
CA TRP A 524 -7.57 4.76 23.69
C TRP A 524 -6.62 5.07 24.88
N PRO A 525 -5.54 5.86 24.70
CA PRO A 525 -4.68 6.28 25.80
C PRO A 525 -5.49 7.00 26.90
N GLY A 526 -5.49 6.47 28.13
CA GLY A 526 -6.32 6.96 29.24
C GLY A 526 -7.54 6.08 29.57
N SER A 527 -7.93 5.13 28.70
CA SER A 527 -9.05 4.20 29.00
C SER A 527 -8.75 3.19 30.13
N GLY A 528 -7.49 3.04 30.56
CA GLY A 528 -7.07 2.08 31.59
C GLY A 528 -7.61 2.36 33.00
N ASP A 529 -7.99 3.61 33.26
CA ASP A 529 -8.57 4.05 34.53
C ASP A 529 -10.11 3.95 34.53
N ASN A 530 -10.74 3.66 33.39
CA ASN A 530 -12.19 3.53 33.30
C ASN A 530 -12.68 2.20 33.91
N LYS A 531 -13.35 2.27 35.07
CA LYS A 531 -13.97 1.11 35.73
C LYS A 531 -15.47 0.94 35.44
N ILE A 532 -16.04 1.75 34.54
CA ILE A 532 -17.45 1.66 34.11
C ILE A 532 -17.50 1.29 32.63
N GLY A 533 -17.88 0.05 32.34
CA GLY A 533 -17.93 -0.51 30.99
C GLY A 533 -19.35 -0.68 30.43
N TYR A 534 -19.55 -1.79 29.72
CA TYR A 534 -20.76 -2.10 28.96
C TYR A 534 -22.06 -1.96 29.78
N HIS A 535 -23.09 -1.31 29.20
CA HIS A 535 -24.35 -0.88 29.85
C HIS A 535 -24.18 -0.07 31.15
N GLY A 536 -23.07 0.65 31.31
CA GLY A 536 -22.80 1.48 32.48
C GLY A 536 -22.46 0.68 33.73
N LYS A 537 -21.99 -0.56 33.58
CA LYS A 537 -21.73 -1.49 34.69
C LYS A 537 -20.26 -1.51 35.11
N PRO A 538 -19.96 -1.83 36.38
CA PRO A 538 -18.59 -2.05 36.83
C PRO A 538 -17.88 -3.08 35.96
N PHE A 539 -16.69 -2.72 35.46
CA PHE A 539 -15.83 -3.58 34.65
C PHE A 539 -14.49 -3.78 35.37
N ASP A 540 -14.07 -5.04 35.50
CA ASP A 540 -12.77 -5.40 36.07
C ASP A 540 -11.78 -5.75 34.96
N ASP A 541 -10.83 -4.86 34.71
CA ASP A 541 -9.77 -5.06 33.69
C ASP A 541 -8.89 -6.29 33.94
N ASN A 542 -8.83 -6.83 35.18
CA ASN A 542 -8.00 -7.99 35.50
C ASN A 542 -8.64 -9.31 35.07
N THR A 543 -9.98 -9.40 35.14
CA THR A 543 -10.75 -10.59 34.76
C THR A 543 -11.41 -10.45 33.39
N GLY A 544 -11.57 -9.23 32.88
CA GLY A 544 -12.28 -8.94 31.63
C GLY A 544 -13.82 -9.02 31.77
N LEU A 545 -14.35 -9.10 33.00
CA LEU A 545 -15.76 -9.32 33.27
C LEU A 545 -16.48 -8.03 33.70
N SER A 546 -17.75 -7.91 33.33
CA SER A 546 -18.66 -6.86 33.83
C SER A 546 -19.58 -7.43 34.92
N TYR A 547 -19.74 -6.73 36.04
CA TYR A 547 -20.71 -7.11 37.07
C TYR A 547 -22.08 -6.49 36.81
N MET A 548 -23.06 -7.27 36.34
CA MET A 548 -24.35 -6.74 35.90
C MET A 548 -25.34 -6.49 37.06
N GLY A 549 -25.09 -7.05 38.25
CA GLY A 549 -25.91 -6.86 39.45
C GLY A 549 -26.13 -8.16 40.23
N ALA A 550 -26.62 -9.19 39.55
CA ALA A 550 -26.78 -10.54 40.10
C ALA A 550 -25.73 -11.56 39.61
N ARG A 551 -25.04 -11.28 38.50
CA ARG A 551 -24.10 -12.18 37.82
C ARG A 551 -22.94 -11.40 37.19
N TYR A 552 -21.78 -12.06 37.09
CA TYR A 552 -20.70 -11.60 36.21
C TYR A 552 -21.01 -12.01 34.77
N TYR A 553 -20.79 -11.06 33.86
CA TYR A 553 -20.99 -11.18 32.43
C TYR A 553 -19.64 -11.17 31.71
N ASP A 554 -19.44 -12.14 30.83
CA ASP A 554 -18.30 -12.24 29.95
C ASP A 554 -18.66 -11.61 28.57
N PRO A 555 -18.05 -10.47 28.22
CA PRO A 555 -18.32 -9.77 26.97
C PRO A 555 -17.71 -10.43 25.72
N VAL A 556 -16.73 -11.33 25.89
CA VAL A 556 -16.09 -12.08 24.80
C VAL A 556 -16.95 -13.30 24.45
N LEU A 557 -17.46 -14.00 25.45
CA LEU A 557 -18.39 -15.13 25.27
C LEU A 557 -19.82 -14.68 24.95
N GLY A 558 -20.19 -13.45 25.31
CA GLY A 558 -21.56 -12.95 25.19
C GLY A 558 -22.54 -13.64 26.15
N ARG A 559 -22.07 -14.02 27.34
CA ARG A 559 -22.77 -14.90 28.29
C ARG A 559 -22.56 -14.46 29.73
N PHE A 560 -23.50 -14.79 30.60
CA PHE A 560 -23.23 -14.81 32.04
C PHE A 560 -22.35 -16.01 32.39
N THR A 561 -21.49 -15.84 33.40
CA THR A 561 -20.64 -16.93 33.93
C THR A 561 -21.38 -17.78 34.97
N GLY A 562 -22.41 -17.21 35.62
CA GLY A 562 -23.29 -17.89 36.59
C GLY A 562 -24.66 -18.24 36.02
N ILE A 563 -25.28 -19.27 36.61
CA ILE A 563 -26.67 -19.65 36.35
C ILE A 563 -27.60 -18.51 36.77
N ASP A 564 -28.60 -18.19 35.96
CA ASP A 564 -29.64 -17.21 36.27
C ASP A 564 -30.35 -17.55 37.59
N PRO A 565 -30.37 -16.66 38.60
CA PRO A 565 -31.16 -16.88 39.80
C PRO A 565 -32.68 -16.72 39.58
N ALA A 566 -33.12 -16.15 38.45
CA ALA A 566 -34.54 -16.13 38.09
C ALA A 566 -35.07 -17.53 37.77
N ALA A 567 -36.38 -17.73 37.99
CA ALA A 567 -37.09 -18.90 37.49
C ALA A 567 -37.20 -18.84 35.96
N VAL A 568 -37.44 -19.99 35.32
CA VAL A 568 -37.79 -20.03 33.89
C VAL A 568 -39.16 -19.39 33.73
N ASP A 569 -39.27 -18.44 32.81
CA ASP A 569 -40.50 -17.78 32.44
C ASP A 569 -41.08 -18.45 31.19
N GLU A 570 -42.26 -19.07 31.34
CA GLU A 570 -42.96 -19.77 30.26
C GLU A 570 -43.40 -18.83 29.13
N ALA A 571 -43.59 -17.53 29.40
CA ALA A 571 -43.88 -16.52 28.38
C ALA A 571 -42.64 -16.11 27.57
N ASN A 572 -41.43 -16.39 28.08
CA ASN A 572 -40.15 -16.06 27.43
C ASN A 572 -39.30 -17.31 27.20
N ILE A 573 -39.42 -17.91 26.02
CA ILE A 573 -38.66 -19.10 25.59
C ILE A 573 -37.12 -18.95 25.71
N HIS A 574 -36.59 -17.73 25.75
CA HIS A 574 -35.15 -17.51 25.90
C HIS A 574 -34.67 -17.69 27.36
N SER A 575 -35.58 -17.61 28.35
CA SER A 575 -35.27 -17.80 29.78
C SER A 575 -34.81 -19.22 30.14
N PHE A 576 -35.14 -20.21 29.30
CA PHE A 576 -34.59 -21.58 29.40
C PHE A 576 -33.06 -21.61 29.32
N ASN A 577 -32.43 -20.68 28.59
CA ASN A 577 -30.98 -20.53 28.59
C ASN A 577 -30.55 -19.66 29.78
N ARG A 578 -30.25 -20.31 30.90
CA ARG A 578 -29.84 -19.69 32.18
C ARG A 578 -28.50 -18.94 32.14
N TYR A 579 -27.83 -18.85 31.00
CA TYR A 579 -26.60 -18.07 30.78
C TYR A 579 -26.76 -16.98 29.71
N ALA A 580 -27.95 -16.81 29.12
CA ALA A 580 -28.20 -15.82 28.10
C ALA A 580 -28.17 -14.40 28.67
N PHE A 581 -27.43 -13.51 28.01
CA PHE A 581 -27.57 -12.06 28.20
C PHE A 581 -28.62 -11.51 27.24
N ALA A 582 -29.45 -10.57 27.70
CA ALA A 582 -30.37 -9.79 26.86
C ALA A 582 -31.24 -10.63 25.90
N ASN A 583 -31.75 -11.79 26.33
CA ASN A 583 -32.51 -12.74 25.47
C ASN A 583 -31.76 -13.15 24.17
N ASN A 584 -30.41 -13.19 24.18
CA ASN A 584 -29.56 -13.37 22.99
C ASN A 584 -29.77 -12.30 21.89
N ASN A 585 -30.30 -11.13 22.24
CA ASN A 585 -30.50 -10.01 21.33
C ASN A 585 -30.14 -8.67 22.02
N PRO A 586 -28.84 -8.43 22.25
CA PRO A 586 -28.33 -7.21 22.90
C PRO A 586 -28.52 -5.93 22.07
N TYR A 587 -29.00 -6.05 20.82
CA TYR A 587 -29.43 -4.91 20.01
C TYR A 587 -30.83 -4.40 20.42
N LYS A 588 -31.72 -5.30 20.85
CA LYS A 588 -33.10 -4.96 21.24
C LYS A 588 -33.29 -4.87 22.75
N PHE A 589 -32.57 -5.69 23.52
CA PHE A 589 -32.70 -5.80 24.96
C PHE A 589 -31.36 -5.52 25.67
N THR A 590 -31.45 -5.20 26.95
CA THR A 590 -30.35 -5.17 27.92
C THR A 590 -30.80 -5.94 29.17
N ASP A 591 -29.89 -6.28 30.07
CA ASP A 591 -30.22 -6.96 31.33
C ASP A 591 -29.77 -6.08 32.52
N PRO A 592 -30.64 -5.17 33.02
CA PRO A 592 -30.23 -4.14 33.97
C PRO A 592 -29.94 -4.63 35.40
N ASP A 593 -30.45 -5.78 35.81
CA ASP A 593 -30.20 -6.39 37.13
C ASP A 593 -29.34 -7.67 37.03
N GLY A 594 -29.07 -8.15 35.81
CA GLY A 594 -28.41 -9.43 35.56
C GLY A 594 -29.36 -10.61 35.80
N ARG A 595 -30.67 -10.45 35.57
CA ARG A 595 -31.72 -11.48 35.69
C ARG A 595 -32.80 -11.31 34.62
N ASN A 596 -33.23 -10.09 34.33
CA ASN A 596 -34.43 -9.82 33.53
C ASN A 596 -34.12 -8.92 32.32
N PRO A 597 -34.29 -9.42 31.08
CA PRO A 597 -34.02 -8.64 29.88
C PRO A 597 -35.12 -7.61 29.58
N VAL A 598 -34.75 -6.33 29.57
CA VAL A 598 -35.63 -5.18 29.31
C VAL A 598 -35.29 -4.56 27.94
N ALA A 599 -36.30 -4.10 27.19
CA ALA A 599 -36.06 -3.48 25.89
C ALA A 599 -35.30 -2.14 26.03
N ILE A 600 -34.27 -1.93 25.22
CA ILE A 600 -33.37 -0.77 25.30
C ILE A 600 -34.13 0.57 25.16
N ILE A 601 -35.21 0.60 24.38
CA ILE A 601 -36.10 1.77 24.25
C ILE A 601 -36.66 2.24 25.61
N VAL A 602 -36.96 1.32 26.53
CA VAL A 602 -37.48 1.65 27.87
C VAL A 602 -36.38 2.27 28.74
N VAL A 603 -35.13 1.83 28.59
CA VAL A 603 -33.97 2.40 29.30
C VAL A 603 -33.64 3.79 28.77
N GLY A 604 -33.59 3.96 27.45
CA GLY A 604 -33.37 5.26 26.81
C GLY A 604 -34.43 6.29 27.18
N ALA A 605 -35.71 5.89 27.26
CA ALA A 605 -36.79 6.78 27.71
C ALA A 605 -36.61 7.24 29.17
N ARG A 606 -36.23 6.34 30.08
CA ARG A 606 -35.94 6.70 31.48
C ARG A 606 -34.74 7.65 31.62
N LEU A 607 -33.67 7.42 30.84
CA LEU A 607 -32.50 8.31 30.81
C LEU A 607 -32.82 9.71 30.25
N MET A 608 -33.80 9.82 29.35
CA MET A 608 -34.30 11.09 28.81
C MET A 608 -35.42 11.74 29.66
N GLY A 609 -35.77 11.17 30.81
CA GLY A 609 -36.86 11.67 31.66
C GLY A 609 -38.27 11.50 31.08
N VAL A 610 -38.43 10.70 30.02
CA VAL A 610 -39.72 10.46 29.36
C VAL A 610 -40.45 9.33 30.07
N GLY A 611 -41.54 9.68 30.77
CA GLY A 611 -42.38 8.73 31.48
C GLY A 611 -43.14 7.79 30.53
N LEU A 612 -42.54 6.64 30.20
CA LEU A 612 -43.24 5.53 29.57
C LEU A 612 -43.79 4.57 30.62
N ALA A 613 -45.12 4.46 30.70
CA ALA A 613 -45.80 3.42 31.44
C ALA A 613 -45.66 2.09 30.68
N ALA A 614 -44.75 1.23 31.15
CA ALA A 614 -44.70 -0.19 30.82
C ALA A 614 -44.91 -0.96 32.13
N ASN A 615 -45.88 -1.87 32.13
CA ASN A 615 -46.33 -2.53 33.36
C ASN A 615 -45.42 -3.71 33.74
N GLU A 616 -45.10 -3.76 35.05
CA GLU A 616 -44.59 -4.89 35.84
C GLU A 616 -43.16 -5.42 35.62
N MET A 617 -42.62 -6.01 36.71
CA MET A 617 -41.27 -6.59 36.91
C MET A 617 -40.08 -5.60 36.82
N VAL A 618 -39.20 -5.43 37.83
CA VAL A 618 -39.04 -6.06 39.15
C VAL A 618 -38.76 -4.99 40.22
N THR A 619 -39.23 -5.21 41.44
CA THR A 619 -38.91 -4.42 42.64
C THR A 619 -37.49 -4.70 43.14
N GLY A 620 -36.68 -3.66 43.29
CA GLY A 620 -35.34 -3.73 43.88
C GLY A 620 -34.80 -2.35 44.16
N ASP A 621 -34.81 -1.94 45.43
CA ASP A 621 -34.40 -0.59 45.84
C ASP A 621 -32.91 -0.34 45.55
N VAL A 622 -32.63 0.74 44.81
CA VAL A 622 -31.29 1.35 44.80
C VAL A 622 -31.32 2.50 45.81
N PRO A 623 -30.57 2.42 46.93
CA PRO A 623 -30.64 3.42 47.98
C PRO A 623 -29.98 4.73 47.56
N VAL A 624 -30.78 5.77 47.33
CA VAL A 624 -30.29 7.15 47.20
C VAL A 624 -30.03 7.71 48.59
N VAL A 625 -28.78 7.62 49.06
CA VAL A 625 -28.37 8.16 50.36
C VAL A 625 -28.00 9.65 50.24
N GLY A 626 -28.95 10.53 50.58
CA GLY A 626 -28.75 11.94 50.94
C GLY A 626 -28.45 12.93 49.79
N GLY A 627 -29.05 14.12 49.72
CA GLY A 627 -30.12 14.67 50.54
C GLY A 627 -30.65 16.02 50.00
N THR A 628 -31.96 16.24 50.15
CA THR A 628 -32.66 17.55 50.18
C THR A 628 -32.17 18.73 49.31
N ALA A 629 -32.47 18.72 48.00
CA ALA A 629 -32.64 19.95 47.18
C ALA A 629 -33.30 19.70 45.80
N ALA A 630 -34.58 19.31 45.73
CA ALA A 630 -35.23 18.98 44.45
C ALA A 630 -36.72 19.40 44.33
N LYS A 631 -37.07 20.62 44.79
CA LYS A 631 -38.40 21.23 44.54
C LYS A 631 -38.38 22.69 44.07
N ALA A 632 -37.22 23.20 43.66
CA ALA A 632 -37.08 24.48 42.96
C ALA A 632 -36.17 24.27 41.74
N GLY A 633 -36.68 24.55 40.53
CA GLY A 633 -35.94 24.34 39.26
C GLY A 633 -36.75 23.76 38.09
N LEU A 634 -37.99 23.33 38.32
CA LEU A 634 -38.87 22.69 37.33
C LEU A 634 -39.47 23.66 36.28
N SER A 635 -38.73 24.68 35.85
CA SER A 635 -39.22 25.70 34.88
C SER A 635 -38.19 26.15 33.83
N ALA A 636 -36.96 25.61 33.86
CA ALA A 636 -35.94 25.90 32.85
C ALA A 636 -35.92 24.87 31.71
N ALA A 637 -36.16 23.58 31.99
CA ALA A 637 -36.05 22.49 31.02
C ALA A 637 -37.16 22.48 29.97
N GLU A 638 -38.41 22.77 30.35
CA GLU A 638 -39.57 22.72 29.45
C GLU A 638 -39.51 23.78 28.33
N ARG A 639 -38.76 24.87 28.54
CA ARG A 639 -38.59 25.93 27.53
C ARG A 639 -37.65 25.54 26.37
N LEU A 640 -36.87 24.46 26.48
CA LEU A 640 -36.00 23.99 25.39
C LEU A 640 -36.67 22.99 24.44
N ALA A 641 -37.78 22.36 24.86
CA ALA A 641 -38.44 21.30 24.10
C ALA A 641 -39.33 21.79 22.94
N ALA A 642 -39.72 23.07 22.95
CA ALA A 642 -40.76 23.59 22.06
C ALA A 642 -40.32 23.95 20.63
N ASN A 643 -39.05 23.75 20.24
CA ASN A 643 -38.49 24.38 19.04
C ASN A 643 -37.66 23.46 18.11
N ARG A 644 -38.04 22.18 17.99
CA ARG A 644 -37.48 21.25 16.98
C ARG A 644 -38.53 20.34 16.31
N VAL A 645 -39.38 20.94 15.48
CA VAL A 645 -40.14 20.21 14.44
C VAL A 645 -39.96 20.91 13.09
N SER A 646 -38.91 20.53 12.36
CA SER A 646 -38.86 20.43 10.88
C SER A 646 -37.41 20.29 10.40
N GLY A 647 -37.15 19.24 9.62
CA GLY A 647 -36.15 19.27 8.53
C GLY A 647 -34.66 19.13 8.88
N LYS A 648 -34.06 18.08 8.30
CA LYS A 648 -32.62 17.89 8.01
C LYS A 648 -31.70 17.60 9.21
N VAL A 649 -31.37 16.32 9.35
CA VAL A 649 -30.17 15.86 10.07
C VAL A 649 -28.96 16.08 9.16
N GLY A 650 -28.12 17.06 9.50
CA GLY A 650 -26.87 17.37 8.82
C GLY A 650 -26.20 18.59 9.44
N GLU A 651 -24.88 18.56 9.58
CA GLU A 651 -24.03 19.73 9.88
C GLU A 651 -24.26 20.44 11.24
N ALA A 652 -23.81 19.82 12.34
CA ALA A 652 -23.55 20.51 13.61
C ALA A 652 -22.44 19.82 14.47
N GLY A 653 -21.54 19.07 13.83
CA GLY A 653 -20.73 18.02 14.48
C GLY A 653 -19.22 18.07 14.26
N THR A 654 -18.62 19.25 14.05
CA THR A 654 -17.16 19.47 14.16
C THR A 654 -16.87 20.94 14.45
N ARG A 655 -16.57 21.31 15.70
CA ARG A 655 -16.22 22.69 16.09
C ARG A 655 -15.10 22.84 17.16
N ALA A 656 -14.35 21.77 17.48
CA ALA A 656 -13.31 21.83 18.53
C ALA A 656 -11.99 21.04 18.30
N ASP A 657 -11.86 20.20 17.27
CA ASP A 657 -10.71 19.26 17.14
C ASP A 657 -9.42 19.85 16.54
N LEU A 658 -9.37 21.17 16.36
CA LEU A 658 -8.16 21.93 16.04
C LEU A 658 -8.22 23.22 16.89
N GLY A 659 -7.08 23.81 17.25
CA GLY A 659 -6.96 25.09 17.98
C GLY A 659 -7.41 26.31 17.17
N ASN A 660 -8.58 26.20 16.55
CA ASN A 660 -9.05 26.89 15.37
C ASN A 660 -10.56 27.16 15.56
N THR A 661 -10.96 28.36 15.95
CA THR A 661 -12.39 28.69 15.98
C THR A 661 -12.90 28.77 14.55
N ALA A 662 -13.85 27.90 14.16
CA ALA A 662 -14.56 28.03 12.91
C ALA A 662 -15.42 29.31 12.94
N ILE A 663 -15.13 30.25 12.04
CA ILE A 663 -15.83 31.55 11.97
C ILE A 663 -17.00 31.53 10.98
N GLY A 664 -16.99 30.62 10.01
CA GLY A 664 -18.12 30.42 9.09
C GLY A 664 -17.91 29.27 8.12
N GLU A 665 -18.99 28.86 7.44
CA GLU A 665 -19.10 27.58 6.74
C GLU A 665 -19.64 27.81 5.32
N GLN A 666 -19.10 27.08 4.32
CA GLN A 666 -19.45 27.21 2.90
C GLN A 666 -19.36 28.67 2.38
N ILE A 667 -18.29 29.38 2.73
CA ILE A 667 -18.06 30.77 2.30
C ILE A 667 -17.51 30.77 0.87
N THR A 668 -17.95 31.72 0.05
CA THR A 668 -17.42 31.94 -1.31
C THR A 668 -16.33 33.00 -1.29
N VAL A 669 -15.19 32.73 -1.95
CA VAL A 669 -14.13 33.69 -2.22
C VAL A 669 -13.90 33.87 -3.72
N ILE A 670 -13.48 35.07 -4.12
CA ILE A 670 -12.91 35.36 -5.43
C ILE A 670 -11.38 35.22 -5.35
N LEU A 671 -10.81 34.49 -6.31
CA LEU A 671 -9.40 34.12 -6.41
C LEU A 671 -8.61 35.10 -7.31
N SER A 672 -7.29 34.96 -7.33
CA SER A 672 -6.36 35.74 -8.18
C SER A 672 -6.75 35.77 -9.66
N ASN A 673 -7.34 34.69 -10.16
CA ASN A 673 -7.77 34.52 -11.55
C ASN A 673 -9.24 34.94 -11.82
N ASN A 674 -9.86 35.71 -10.92
CA ASN A 674 -11.27 36.13 -10.95
C ASN A 674 -12.30 34.98 -10.98
N LYS A 675 -11.91 33.73 -10.69
CA LYS A 675 -12.85 32.62 -10.46
C LYS A 675 -13.27 32.57 -8.99
N ARG A 676 -14.35 31.82 -8.72
CA ARG A 676 -14.89 31.64 -7.38
C ARG A 676 -14.58 30.25 -6.84
N ALA A 677 -14.14 30.16 -5.58
CA ALA A 677 -14.11 28.93 -4.81
C ALA A 677 -15.13 29.02 -3.67
N VAL A 678 -15.83 27.92 -3.39
CA VAL A 678 -16.57 27.73 -2.15
C VAL A 678 -15.71 26.84 -1.27
N VAL A 679 -15.57 27.21 0.00
CA VAL A 679 -14.77 26.44 0.97
C VAL A 679 -15.60 25.96 2.13
N ASP A 680 -15.33 24.74 2.59
CA ASP A 680 -16.15 24.08 3.62
C ASP A 680 -16.12 24.89 4.92
N PHE A 681 -14.94 25.29 5.42
CA PHE A 681 -14.78 26.05 6.66
C PHE A 681 -13.74 27.18 6.56
N PHE A 682 -14.11 28.37 7.05
CA PHE A 682 -13.17 29.42 7.45
C PHE A 682 -12.92 29.34 8.96
N THR A 683 -11.67 29.59 9.37
CA THR A 683 -11.21 29.46 10.75
C THR A 683 -10.31 30.63 11.15
N ARG A 684 -10.17 30.87 12.47
CA ARG A 684 -9.09 31.68 13.04
C ARG A 684 -8.17 30.81 13.88
N ILE A 685 -6.88 30.81 13.56
CA ILE A 685 -5.80 30.08 14.24
C ILE A 685 -4.84 31.12 14.81
N ASN A 686 -4.65 31.18 16.12
CA ASN A 686 -3.73 32.14 16.78
C ASN A 686 -3.92 33.59 16.26
N GLY A 687 -5.18 34.01 16.07
CA GLY A 687 -5.57 35.33 15.56
C GLY A 687 -5.56 35.50 14.03
N LYS A 688 -4.99 34.56 13.28
CA LYS A 688 -4.80 34.61 11.82
C LYS A 688 -5.85 33.80 11.07
N LEU A 689 -6.21 34.20 9.85
CA LEU A 689 -7.24 33.52 9.05
C LEU A 689 -6.70 32.22 8.41
N GLY A 690 -7.52 31.17 8.40
CA GLY A 690 -7.22 29.89 7.77
C GLY A 690 -8.45 29.22 7.14
N VAL A 691 -8.23 28.35 6.17
CA VAL A 691 -9.27 27.57 5.48
C VAL A 691 -9.08 26.08 5.74
N VAL A 692 -10.18 25.35 5.94
CA VAL A 692 -10.19 23.88 6.05
C VAL A 692 -11.19 23.29 5.06
N GLU A 693 -10.70 22.40 4.21
CA GLU A 693 -11.48 21.59 3.28
C GLU A 693 -11.68 20.18 3.87
N THR A 694 -12.92 19.68 3.87
CA THR A 694 -13.22 18.31 4.27
C THR A 694 -13.33 17.43 3.03
N LYS A 695 -12.55 16.35 2.96
CA LYS A 695 -12.58 15.40 1.84
C LYS A 695 -12.76 13.99 2.37
N VAL A 696 -13.63 13.24 1.70
CA VAL A 696 -13.98 11.87 2.10
C VAL A 696 -13.17 10.88 1.27
N GLY A 697 -12.45 9.97 1.93
CA GLY A 697 -11.57 8.99 1.30
C GLY A 697 -10.46 9.62 0.45
N GLY A 698 -10.31 9.15 -0.80
CA GLY A 698 -9.32 9.62 -1.76
C GLY A 698 -9.73 10.85 -2.59
N ALA A 699 -10.80 11.55 -2.23
CA ALA A 699 -11.32 12.67 -3.02
C ALA A 699 -10.31 13.83 -3.14
N ARG A 700 -10.10 14.30 -4.38
CA ARG A 700 -9.19 15.42 -4.69
C ARG A 700 -9.90 16.77 -4.54
N LEU A 701 -9.12 17.85 -4.37
CA LEU A 701 -9.62 19.22 -4.46
C LEU A 701 -10.20 19.50 -5.86
N SER A 702 -11.20 20.37 -5.92
CA SER A 702 -11.62 20.96 -7.21
C SER A 702 -10.54 21.90 -7.77
N LYS A 703 -10.57 22.18 -9.08
CA LYS A 703 -9.58 23.09 -9.72
C LYS A 703 -9.49 24.46 -9.04
N ASN A 704 -10.61 25.00 -8.58
CA ASN A 704 -10.65 26.31 -7.92
C ASN A 704 -10.18 26.23 -6.46
N GLN A 705 -10.38 25.11 -5.77
CA GLN A 705 -9.83 24.89 -4.42
C GLN A 705 -8.32 24.64 -4.45
N ALA A 706 -7.80 23.94 -5.47
CA ALA A 706 -6.36 23.81 -5.69
C ALA A 706 -5.71 25.16 -6.06
N GLN A 707 -6.38 25.99 -6.86
CA GLN A 707 -5.92 27.37 -7.10
C GLN A 707 -5.92 28.20 -5.80
N LEU A 708 -6.94 28.05 -4.95
CA LEU A 708 -6.98 28.73 -3.65
C LEU A 708 -5.83 28.31 -2.73
N GLU A 709 -5.50 27.01 -2.67
CA GLU A 709 -4.33 26.51 -1.93
C GLU A 709 -3.03 27.15 -2.45
N GLN A 710 -2.88 27.30 -3.77
CA GLN A 710 -1.73 27.96 -4.39
C GLN A 710 -1.70 29.48 -4.14
N ASP A 711 -2.83 30.16 -4.25
CA ASP A 711 -2.97 31.60 -3.93
C ASP A 711 -2.55 31.87 -2.47
N ILE A 712 -3.00 31.02 -1.53
CA ILE A 712 -2.63 31.09 -0.10
C ILE A 712 -1.14 30.83 0.12
N ALA A 713 -0.57 29.80 -0.50
CA ALA A 713 0.87 29.49 -0.40
C ALA A 713 1.73 30.65 -0.92
N ASN A 714 1.28 31.34 -1.97
CA ASN A 714 1.92 32.52 -2.55
C ASN A 714 1.57 33.83 -1.81
N LYS A 715 0.83 33.78 -0.70
CA LYS A 715 0.34 34.92 0.10
C LYS A 715 -0.50 35.94 -0.69
N VAL A 716 -1.17 35.49 -1.74
CA VAL A 716 -2.11 36.31 -2.52
C VAL A 716 -3.40 36.48 -1.72
N GLN A 717 -3.93 37.71 -1.70
CA GLN A 717 -5.19 38.00 -1.02
C GLN A 717 -6.39 37.47 -1.81
N VAL A 718 -7.40 37.02 -1.09
CA VAL A 718 -8.66 36.51 -1.67
C VAL A 718 -9.84 37.32 -1.14
N THR A 719 -10.86 37.51 -1.96
CA THR A 719 -11.98 38.41 -1.63
C THR A 719 -13.22 37.61 -1.25
N PRO A 720 -13.60 37.49 0.03
CA PRO A 720 -14.83 36.84 0.45
C PRO A 720 -16.06 37.62 -0.01
N VAL A 721 -17.13 36.91 -0.39
CA VAL A 721 -18.34 37.51 -0.98
C VAL A 721 -19.63 36.86 -0.48
N GLY A 722 -20.69 37.68 -0.42
CA GLY A 722 -22.05 37.27 -0.07
C GLY A 722 -22.30 37.19 1.44
N LYS A 723 -23.57 36.99 1.81
CA LYS A 723 -24.05 37.06 3.21
C LYS A 723 -23.31 36.12 4.17
N LYS A 724 -22.93 34.91 3.73
CA LYS A 724 -22.17 33.96 4.56
C LYS A 724 -20.78 34.46 4.99
N ALA A 725 -20.18 35.41 4.26
CA ALA A 725 -18.95 36.06 4.68
C ALA A 725 -19.20 37.10 5.78
N ASP A 726 -20.26 37.91 5.61
CA ASP A 726 -20.69 38.93 6.56
C ASP A 726 -21.10 38.30 7.90
N ASP A 727 -21.90 37.23 7.84
CA ASP A 727 -22.30 36.40 8.99
C ASP A 727 -21.09 35.77 9.73
N ALA A 728 -19.94 35.65 9.06
CA ALA A 728 -18.68 35.13 9.61
C ALA A 728 -17.73 36.23 10.13
N GLY A 729 -18.16 37.50 10.12
CA GLY A 729 -17.35 38.65 10.52
C GLY A 729 -16.24 39.01 9.52
N LEU A 730 -16.41 38.66 8.24
CA LEU A 730 -15.57 39.09 7.12
C LEU A 730 -16.33 40.13 6.29
N ILE A 731 -15.71 41.26 5.97
CA ILE A 731 -16.37 42.32 5.18
C ILE A 731 -16.46 41.85 3.71
N PRO A 732 -17.67 41.65 3.13
CA PRO A 732 -17.79 41.16 1.77
C PRO A 732 -17.23 42.17 0.76
N GLY A 733 -16.42 41.71 -0.19
CA GLY A 733 -15.78 42.56 -1.19
C GLY A 733 -14.46 43.21 -0.76
N GLN A 734 -14.05 43.11 0.51
CA GLN A 734 -12.72 43.51 0.97
C GLN A 734 -11.74 42.33 0.88
N PRO A 735 -10.58 42.44 0.19
CA PRO A 735 -9.59 41.39 0.14
C PRO A 735 -9.02 41.06 1.54
N VAL A 736 -8.82 39.77 1.82
CA VAL A 736 -8.20 39.29 3.07
C VAL A 736 -7.02 38.37 2.79
N THR A 737 -6.01 38.42 3.64
CA THR A 737 -4.92 37.44 3.64
C THR A 737 -5.34 36.22 4.46
N VAL A 738 -5.38 35.05 3.81
CA VAL A 738 -5.52 33.75 4.48
C VAL A 738 -4.13 33.14 4.60
N GLU A 739 -3.74 32.69 5.80
CA GLU A 739 -2.37 32.23 6.09
C GLU A 739 -2.19 30.72 6.06
N THR A 740 -3.28 29.95 6.17
CA THR A 740 -3.22 28.49 6.21
C THR A 740 -4.34 27.86 5.40
N PHE A 741 -4.01 26.77 4.73
CA PHE A 741 -4.97 25.89 4.05
C PHE A 741 -4.72 24.46 4.55
N LYS A 742 -5.77 23.75 4.95
CA LYS A 742 -5.69 22.37 5.43
C LYS A 742 -6.76 21.50 4.76
N ILE A 743 -6.43 20.24 4.53
CA ILE A 743 -7.36 19.23 4.03
C ILE A 743 -7.58 18.19 5.14
N ASP A 744 -8.76 18.18 5.74
CA ASP A 744 -9.21 17.11 6.63
C ASP A 744 -9.69 15.92 5.78
N ARG A 745 -8.96 14.79 5.86
CA ARG A 745 -9.30 13.56 5.14
C ARG A 745 -10.03 12.60 6.05
N ARG A 746 -11.35 12.59 5.94
CA ARG A 746 -12.21 11.64 6.67
C ARG A 746 -12.23 10.31 5.92
N THR A 747 -11.80 9.23 6.56
CA THR A 747 -12.04 7.87 6.06
C THR A 747 -13.54 7.61 6.02
N THR A 748 -14.05 7.06 4.92
CA THR A 748 -15.42 6.54 4.85
C THR A 748 -15.65 5.53 5.96
N LYS A 749 -16.69 5.76 6.78
CA LYS A 749 -17.37 4.68 7.51
C LYS A 749 -18.19 3.86 6.54
#